data_AF-A0A8T4P3G3-F1
#
_entry.id   AF-A0A8T4P3G3-F1
#
_cell.length_a   1.000
_cell.length_b   1.000
_cell.length_c   1.000
_cell.angle_alpha   90.00
_cell.angle_beta   90.00
_cell.angle_gamma   90.00
#
_symmetry.space_group_name_H-M   'P 1'
#
loop_
_entity.id
_entity.type
_entity.pdbx_description
1 polymer ?
#
loop_
_entity_poly.entity_id
_entity_poly.type
_entity_poly.pdbx_seq_one_letter_code
_entity_poly.pdbx_strand_id
1 'polypeptide(L)'
;MTEKMQKTELFVFLIGMLIAGIGLYYLSPAITGFAVKESSYADDLNLVITSSGNHTWLLGNIGGLKSVKIDGSVTNYGKASVYIESNGVKYLIFDSEMLNESKSNASNLITGFVVDEQKKEKNKKPQWIGSNEFLINGATSINLSQQFADDDGDILIYSASDVEGLGVSMEDELAMIIPIKNESFNSTIDFTASDGIDSKTHTIKLTIIYEGQVNEAQINATNQTLNETQVINETMPINFTNQTLNETTINETINKQIAIDLAYKSGSIYDSNDNGEESVNGIVDLTVEGSLFNWDADKSRLCARWEVYSAEDGKLTTLCYGNNDCCAFVGLLSSNNNWNATYYAVFGKDGAGLSNIISSQVIYYDVNLSAENLKSDVYLSEWGNLSVKFFEEEKQFSDVCIETCDLSGLNESGYSLIFEIENDAVLRVDKIKYNILADIKNNPPVLLQNFSDINMQKNDKIIINLSQYFADPDGDALSYGYYKTDNITILFEGNTAIVSPDGDAIGSRFTFITANDSESFVASNIFVININEALIADIKFFEIVDNANNKLAVFDSLGSLKIKGALIQNTERVADENDFSVQNLTGGFNFVVTNPEGDVLLKGSLSENQTAPSPTPNSFIIQDANNETVAYADSAGSLFLKGTLTEHAIFG
;
A
#
# COMPACT_ATOMS: atom_id res chain seq x y z
N MET A 1 -63.02 40.62 -2.58
CA MET A 1 -63.88 40.12 -3.66
C MET A 1 -63.20 38.88 -4.21
N THR A 2 -63.71 37.70 -3.88
CA THR A 2 -63.20 36.39 -4.30
C THR A 2 -63.47 36.17 -5.78
N GLU A 3 -62.45 36.24 -6.62
CA GLU A 3 -62.56 35.86 -8.02
C GLU A 3 -62.15 34.39 -8.18
N LYS A 4 -63.11 33.59 -8.65
CA LYS A 4 -62.94 32.19 -9.03
C LYS A 4 -61.91 32.11 -10.15
N MET A 5 -60.72 31.59 -9.86
CA MET A 5 -59.86 31.00 -10.89
C MET A 5 -60.68 29.99 -11.68
N GLN A 6 -60.87 30.27 -12.98
CA GLN A 6 -61.60 29.39 -13.88
C GLN A 6 -60.84 28.05 -13.99
N LYS A 7 -61.57 26.95 -13.80
CA LYS A 7 -61.07 25.56 -13.91
C LYS A 7 -60.23 25.30 -15.17
N THR A 8 -60.40 26.10 -16.22
CA THR A 8 -59.64 26.03 -17.48
C THR A 8 -58.16 26.38 -17.31
N GLU A 9 -57.80 27.37 -16.49
CA GLU A 9 -56.39 27.76 -16.29
C GLU A 9 -55.62 26.76 -15.44
N LEU A 10 -56.28 26.19 -14.41
CA LEU A 10 -55.70 25.11 -13.60
C LEU A 10 -55.47 23.83 -14.42
N PHE A 11 -56.32 23.56 -15.41
CA PHE A 11 -56.21 22.38 -16.29
C PHE A 11 -55.13 22.55 -17.35
N VAL A 12 -54.97 23.75 -17.91
CA VAL A 12 -53.87 24.09 -18.82
C VAL A 12 -52.52 24.06 -18.08
N PHE A 13 -52.48 24.50 -16.82
CA PHE A 13 -51.30 24.41 -15.95
C PHE A 13 -50.90 22.95 -15.64
N LEU A 14 -51.88 22.09 -15.35
CA LEU A 14 -51.65 20.66 -15.12
C LEU A 14 -51.18 19.92 -16.39
N ILE A 15 -51.73 20.25 -17.55
CA ILE A 15 -51.28 19.68 -18.84
C ILE A 15 -49.89 20.21 -19.22
N GLY A 16 -49.60 21.48 -18.95
CA GLY A 16 -48.27 22.06 -19.11
C GLY A 16 -47.22 21.36 -18.25
N MET A 17 -47.54 21.06 -16.97
CA MET A 17 -46.67 20.27 -16.11
C MET A 17 -46.49 18.83 -16.62
N LEU A 18 -47.54 18.20 -17.14
CA LEU A 18 -47.47 16.83 -17.67
C LEU A 18 -46.59 16.77 -18.93
N ILE A 19 -46.73 17.73 -19.85
CA ILE A 19 -45.95 17.79 -21.09
C ILE A 19 -44.49 18.21 -20.81
N ALA A 20 -44.26 19.12 -19.86
CA ALA A 20 -42.90 19.46 -19.41
C ALA A 20 -42.21 18.28 -18.73
N GLY A 21 -42.93 17.53 -17.87
CA GLY A 21 -42.42 16.31 -17.24
C GLY A 21 -42.08 15.21 -18.25
N ILE A 22 -42.91 15.04 -19.29
CA ILE A 22 -42.65 14.07 -20.36
C ILE A 22 -41.50 14.55 -21.27
N GLY A 23 -41.41 15.84 -21.58
CA GLY A 23 -40.32 16.41 -22.39
C GLY A 23 -38.94 16.29 -21.72
N LEU A 24 -38.89 16.41 -20.39
CA LEU A 24 -37.68 16.17 -19.60
C LEU A 24 -37.33 14.67 -19.48
N TYR A 25 -38.30 13.77 -19.60
CA TYR A 25 -38.06 12.32 -19.55
C TYR A 25 -37.44 11.76 -20.85
N TYR A 26 -37.62 12.44 -21.99
CA TYR A 26 -37.18 11.94 -23.30
C TYR A 26 -35.91 12.61 -23.85
N LEU A 27 -35.29 13.56 -23.12
CA LEU A 27 -34.11 14.32 -23.58
C LEU A 27 -32.93 14.32 -22.59
N SER A 28 -32.82 13.33 -21.71
CA SER A 28 -31.57 13.08 -20.99
C SER A 28 -30.62 12.25 -21.88
N PRO A 29 -29.53 12.82 -22.44
CA PRO A 29 -28.43 11.99 -22.91
C PRO A 29 -27.88 11.24 -21.69
N ALA A 30 -28.15 9.94 -21.61
CA ALA A 30 -27.45 9.06 -20.69
C ALA A 30 -26.04 8.86 -21.22
N ILE A 31 -25.15 9.81 -20.96
CA ILE A 31 -23.71 9.57 -20.98
C ILE A 31 -23.38 9.17 -19.56
N THR A 32 -23.32 7.87 -19.29
CA THR A 32 -22.76 7.35 -18.04
C THR A 32 -21.25 7.58 -18.11
N GLY A 33 -20.81 8.76 -17.66
CA GLY A 33 -19.41 9.10 -17.55
C GLY A 33 -18.84 8.48 -16.29
N PHE A 34 -18.69 7.15 -16.25
CA PHE A 34 -18.01 6.48 -15.14
C PHE A 34 -16.60 7.09 -14.98
N ALA A 35 -16.44 7.97 -14.01
CA ALA A 35 -15.14 8.43 -13.56
C ALA A 35 -14.49 7.27 -12.80
N VAL A 36 -13.71 6.46 -13.52
CA VAL A 36 -13.04 5.30 -12.91
C VAL A 36 -11.85 5.79 -12.09
N LYS A 37 -11.97 5.76 -10.77
CA LYS A 37 -10.88 6.10 -9.85
C LYS A 37 -10.11 4.85 -9.47
N GLU A 38 -8.81 4.85 -9.74
CA GLU A 38 -7.90 3.82 -9.26
C GLU A 38 -7.60 4.05 -7.78
N SER A 39 -7.76 3.00 -6.97
CA SER A 39 -7.41 3.01 -5.54
C SER A 39 -6.52 1.83 -5.22
N SER A 40 -5.54 2.03 -4.36
CA SER A 40 -4.55 1.03 -3.96
C SER A 40 -4.80 0.56 -2.53
N TYR A 41 -4.75 -0.74 -2.33
CA TYR A 41 -5.02 -1.43 -1.06
C TYR A 41 -3.95 -2.49 -0.80
N ALA A 42 -3.89 -2.95 0.44
CA ALA A 42 -3.01 -4.04 0.85
C ALA A 42 -3.72 -4.91 1.89
N ASP A 43 -3.70 -6.22 1.66
CA ASP A 43 -4.19 -7.22 2.60
C ASP A 43 -3.00 -7.99 3.18
N ASP A 44 -2.98 -8.18 4.50
CA ASP A 44 -1.98 -9.01 5.17
C ASP A 44 -2.41 -10.50 5.07
N LEU A 45 -1.58 -11.34 4.44
CA LEU A 45 -1.85 -12.77 4.21
C LEU A 45 -1.13 -13.65 5.23
N ASN A 46 0.14 -13.35 5.54
CA ASN A 46 1.01 -14.11 6.46
C ASN A 46 0.98 -15.63 6.22
N LEU A 47 1.04 -16.06 4.96
CA LEU A 47 1.00 -17.47 4.58
C LEU A 47 2.40 -18.08 4.59
N VAL A 48 2.50 -19.35 5.00
CA VAL A 48 3.71 -20.18 4.89
C VAL A 48 3.35 -21.39 4.05
N ILE A 49 3.96 -21.51 2.88
CA ILE A 49 3.67 -22.51 1.87
C ILE A 49 4.87 -23.42 1.72
N THR A 50 4.69 -24.69 2.08
CA THR A 50 5.72 -25.74 2.01
C THR A 50 5.37 -26.83 0.99
N SER A 51 4.21 -26.73 0.33
CA SER A 51 3.74 -27.68 -0.69
C SER A 51 2.79 -27.00 -1.66
N SER A 52 2.72 -27.49 -2.90
CA SER A 52 1.79 -27.00 -3.92
C SER A 52 0.32 -27.10 -3.47
N GLY A 53 -0.50 -26.12 -3.83
CA GLY A 53 -1.89 -26.06 -3.41
C GLY A 53 -2.59 -24.78 -3.83
N ASN A 54 -3.81 -24.58 -3.35
CA ASN A 54 -4.59 -23.37 -3.60
C ASN A 54 -5.05 -22.68 -2.32
N HIS A 55 -5.23 -21.36 -2.40
CA HIS A 55 -5.73 -20.54 -1.32
C HIS A 55 -6.71 -19.51 -1.86
N THR A 56 -7.90 -19.42 -1.27
CA THR A 56 -8.88 -18.41 -1.64
C THR A 56 -8.55 -17.09 -0.95
N TRP A 57 -8.16 -16.08 -1.74
CA TRP A 57 -8.00 -14.71 -1.27
C TRP A 57 -9.29 -13.93 -1.50
N LEU A 58 -9.89 -13.41 -0.43
CA LEU A 58 -11.05 -12.53 -0.49
C LEU A 58 -10.56 -11.08 -0.44
N LEU A 59 -11.03 -10.25 -1.38
CA LEU A 59 -10.62 -8.85 -1.44
C LEU A 59 -11.16 -8.09 -0.22
N GLY A 60 -10.29 -7.42 0.53
CA GLY A 60 -10.72 -6.49 1.58
C GLY A 60 -11.59 -5.34 1.05
N ASN A 61 -11.38 -4.96 -0.21
CA ASN A 61 -12.11 -3.91 -0.92
C ASN A 61 -12.49 -4.40 -2.32
N ILE A 62 -13.79 -4.47 -2.60
CA ILE A 62 -14.34 -5.03 -3.84
C ILE A 62 -14.26 -3.99 -4.97
N GLY A 63 -13.81 -4.42 -6.15
CA GLY A 63 -13.81 -3.62 -7.38
C GLY A 63 -13.10 -4.36 -8.52
N GLY A 64 -13.05 -3.73 -9.70
CA GLY A 64 -12.36 -4.32 -10.86
C GLY A 64 -10.86 -4.37 -10.60
N LEU A 65 -10.29 -5.56 -10.41
CA LEU A 65 -8.90 -5.77 -10.09
C LEU A 65 -8.01 -5.33 -11.27
N LYS A 66 -7.16 -4.34 -11.02
CA LYS A 66 -6.26 -3.72 -12.00
C LYS A 66 -4.82 -4.23 -11.90
N SER A 67 -4.35 -4.52 -10.71
CA SER A 67 -3.01 -5.11 -10.52
C SER A 67 -2.92 -5.80 -9.17
N VAL A 68 -2.03 -6.77 -9.09
CA VAL A 68 -1.72 -7.52 -7.87
C VAL A 68 -0.21 -7.67 -7.76
N LYS A 69 0.31 -7.39 -6.57
CA LYS A 69 1.71 -7.55 -6.19
C LYS A 69 1.79 -8.29 -4.86
N ILE A 70 2.87 -9.04 -4.65
CA ILE A 70 3.11 -9.72 -3.37
C ILE A 70 4.44 -9.32 -2.74
N ASP A 71 4.44 -9.29 -1.40
CA ASP A 71 5.60 -9.17 -0.54
C ASP A 71 5.81 -10.48 0.22
N GLY A 72 7.06 -10.87 0.44
CA GLY A 72 7.36 -12.08 1.20
C GLY A 72 8.82 -12.55 1.07
N SER A 73 9.03 -13.84 1.33
CA SER A 73 10.34 -14.47 1.22
C SER A 73 10.26 -15.89 0.69
N VAL A 74 11.35 -16.36 0.10
CA VAL A 74 11.46 -17.74 -0.40
C VAL A 74 12.84 -18.28 -0.06
N THR A 75 12.95 -19.56 0.27
CA THR A 75 14.25 -20.23 0.46
C THR A 75 15.20 -20.03 -0.73
N ASN A 76 16.51 -20.04 -0.47
CA ASN A 76 17.54 -19.91 -1.50
C ASN A 76 17.67 -21.13 -2.42
N TYR A 77 17.05 -22.25 -2.04
CA TYR A 77 16.97 -23.49 -2.79
C TYR A 77 15.50 -23.83 -3.09
N GLY A 78 15.33 -24.70 -4.08
CA GLY A 78 14.05 -25.05 -4.66
C GLY A 78 13.40 -23.92 -5.45
N LYS A 79 12.18 -24.18 -5.94
CA LYS A 79 11.44 -23.24 -6.78
C LYS A 79 10.04 -23.04 -6.22
N ALA A 80 9.59 -21.79 -6.28
CA ALA A 80 8.24 -21.41 -5.92
C ALA A 80 7.65 -20.46 -6.96
N SER A 81 6.42 -20.75 -7.38
CA SER A 81 5.63 -19.90 -8.27
C SER A 81 4.25 -19.64 -7.67
N VAL A 82 3.75 -18.42 -7.87
CA VAL A 82 2.42 -17.99 -7.41
C VAL A 82 1.61 -17.49 -8.59
N TYR A 83 0.41 -18.01 -8.74
CA TYR A 83 -0.55 -17.58 -9.75
C TYR A 83 -1.83 -17.08 -9.10
N ILE A 84 -2.52 -16.18 -9.77
CA ILE A 84 -3.94 -15.90 -9.52
C ILE A 84 -4.76 -16.55 -10.63
N GLU A 85 -5.81 -17.29 -10.28
CA GLU A 85 -6.72 -17.94 -11.23
C GLU A 85 -8.08 -17.24 -11.22
N SER A 86 -8.59 -16.92 -12.41
CA SER A 86 -9.98 -16.50 -12.64
C SER A 86 -10.48 -17.08 -13.96
N ASN A 87 -11.71 -17.59 -13.96
CA ASN A 87 -12.36 -18.18 -15.14
C ASN A 87 -11.53 -19.26 -15.87
N GLY A 88 -10.71 -20.02 -15.14
CA GLY A 88 -9.83 -21.07 -15.69
C GLY A 88 -8.56 -20.56 -16.38
N VAL A 89 -8.27 -19.25 -16.29
CA VAL A 89 -7.02 -18.64 -16.75
C VAL A 89 -6.15 -18.36 -15.53
N LYS A 90 -4.90 -18.84 -15.56
CA LYS A 90 -3.86 -18.52 -14.56
C LYS A 90 -3.05 -17.31 -15.02
N TYR A 91 -2.79 -16.39 -14.11
CA TYR A 91 -1.89 -15.24 -14.31
C TYR A 91 -0.75 -15.33 -13.31
N LEU A 92 0.50 -15.30 -13.78
CA LEU A 92 1.69 -15.43 -12.94
C LEU A 92 1.95 -14.14 -12.15
N ILE A 93 1.97 -14.25 -10.82
CA ILE A 93 2.31 -13.15 -9.91
C ILE A 93 3.81 -13.14 -9.62
N PHE A 94 4.36 -14.30 -9.29
CA PHE A 94 5.71 -14.47 -8.76
C PHE A 94 6.33 -15.76 -9.24
N ASP A 95 7.62 -15.71 -9.56
CA ASP A 95 8.48 -16.85 -9.87
C ASP A 95 9.85 -16.62 -9.22
N SER A 96 10.22 -17.52 -8.32
CA SER A 96 11.48 -17.47 -7.57
C SER A 96 12.74 -17.48 -8.44
N GLU A 97 12.70 -18.07 -9.64
CA GLU A 97 13.87 -18.14 -10.53
C GLU A 97 14.22 -16.76 -11.09
N MET A 98 13.20 -15.91 -11.27
CA MET A 98 13.36 -14.55 -11.79
C MET A 98 13.94 -13.57 -10.77
N LEU A 99 14.01 -13.94 -9.48
CA LEU A 99 14.60 -13.09 -8.43
C LEU A 99 16.11 -12.86 -8.63
N ASN A 100 16.82 -13.84 -9.20
CA ASN A 100 18.28 -13.76 -9.38
C ASN A 100 18.71 -12.83 -10.52
N GLU A 101 17.82 -12.57 -11.49
CA GLU A 101 18.10 -11.69 -12.64
C GLU A 101 18.04 -10.20 -12.28
N SER A 102 17.50 -9.86 -11.10
CA SER A 102 17.22 -8.48 -10.68
C SER A 102 18.42 -7.69 -10.12
N LYS A 103 19.63 -8.29 -10.05
CA LYS A 103 20.86 -7.52 -9.70
C LYS A 103 21.39 -6.65 -10.85
N SER A 104 20.76 -6.64 -12.02
CA SER A 104 21.06 -5.67 -13.08
C SER A 104 19.82 -4.86 -13.49
N ASN A 105 19.80 -3.62 -13.01
CA ASN A 105 19.03 -2.48 -13.49
C ASN A 105 17.52 -2.43 -13.20
N ALA A 106 17.17 -1.49 -12.32
CA ALA A 106 15.89 -0.83 -12.33
C ALA A 106 15.67 -0.09 -13.66
N SER A 107 14.68 -0.52 -14.45
CA SER A 107 13.71 0.29 -15.20
C SER A 107 13.05 -0.55 -16.30
N ASN A 108 11.71 -0.62 -16.27
CA ASN A 108 10.79 -1.01 -17.35
C ASN A 108 11.41 -1.33 -18.72
N LEU A 109 11.22 -2.54 -19.27
CA LEU A 109 10.93 -2.77 -20.70
C LEU A 109 10.56 -4.24 -21.03
N ILE A 110 9.27 -4.48 -21.39
CA ILE A 110 8.68 -5.21 -22.57
C ILE A 110 9.10 -6.70 -22.77
N THR A 111 8.24 -7.71 -22.98
CA THR A 111 7.24 -7.91 -24.06
C THR A 111 6.26 -9.06 -23.77
N GLY A 112 4.98 -8.86 -24.11
CA GLY A 112 4.01 -9.95 -24.21
C GLY A 112 4.39 -10.94 -25.32
N PHE A 113 4.26 -12.22 -25.02
CA PHE A 113 4.29 -13.30 -26.00
C PHE A 113 3.02 -14.12 -25.89
N VAL A 114 2.19 -14.01 -26.93
CA VAL A 114 1.14 -14.97 -27.23
C VAL A 114 1.82 -16.28 -27.61
N VAL A 115 1.50 -17.37 -26.91
CA VAL A 115 1.96 -18.72 -27.27
C VAL A 115 1.05 -19.28 -28.36
N ASP A 116 1.61 -19.46 -29.55
CA ASP A 116 1.02 -20.23 -30.63
C ASP A 116 1.26 -21.73 -30.38
N GLU A 117 0.21 -22.53 -30.55
CA GLU A 117 0.20 -23.96 -30.31
C GLU A 117 1.20 -24.69 -31.21
N GLN A 118 2.22 -25.31 -30.62
CA GLN A 118 2.96 -26.38 -31.30
C GLN A 118 2.48 -27.74 -30.82
N LYS A 119 2.10 -28.57 -31.79
CA LYS A 119 1.61 -29.95 -31.66
C LYS A 119 2.39 -30.75 -30.61
N LYS A 120 1.72 -31.11 -29.52
CA LYS A 120 2.18 -32.12 -28.56
C LYS A 120 2.26 -33.49 -29.25
N GLU A 121 3.41 -34.14 -29.16
CA GLU A 121 3.46 -35.59 -29.37
C GLU A 121 2.62 -36.28 -28.30
N LYS A 122 2.04 -37.43 -28.65
CA LYS A 122 1.11 -38.15 -27.78
C LYS A 122 1.91 -38.96 -26.76
N ASN A 123 1.75 -38.63 -25.47
CA ASN A 123 2.30 -39.34 -24.30
C ASN A 123 2.22 -40.87 -24.42
N LYS A 124 3.28 -41.60 -24.04
CA LYS A 124 3.24 -43.06 -23.93
C LYS A 124 3.47 -43.50 -22.48
N LYS A 125 2.43 -44.07 -21.90
CA LYS A 125 2.45 -44.59 -20.52
C LYS A 125 3.67 -45.48 -20.17
N PRO A 126 4.07 -45.52 -18.89
CA PRO A 126 5.20 -46.31 -18.41
C PRO A 126 5.01 -47.82 -18.58
N GLN A 127 6.11 -48.59 -18.70
CA GLN A 127 6.07 -50.05 -18.87
C GLN A 127 6.90 -50.80 -17.81
N TRP A 128 6.37 -51.95 -17.36
CA TRP A 128 7.10 -52.86 -16.46
C TRP A 128 8.05 -53.76 -17.26
N ILE A 129 9.32 -53.75 -16.87
CA ILE A 129 10.40 -54.57 -17.46
C ILE A 129 11.08 -55.48 -16.42
N GLY A 130 10.65 -55.41 -15.16
CA GLY A 130 11.24 -56.10 -14.03
C GLY A 130 10.85 -57.57 -13.85
N SER A 131 11.40 -58.19 -12.80
CA SER A 131 11.14 -59.60 -12.45
C SER A 131 9.79 -59.78 -11.75
N ASN A 132 9.06 -60.87 -12.02
CA ASN A 132 7.71 -61.08 -11.47
C ASN A 132 7.68 -61.66 -10.04
N GLU A 133 8.82 -62.11 -9.50
CA GLU A 133 8.91 -62.77 -8.20
C GLU A 133 10.19 -62.33 -7.45
N PHE A 134 10.08 -62.02 -6.15
CA PHE A 134 11.21 -61.65 -5.29
C PHE A 134 11.22 -62.49 -4.00
N LEU A 135 12.42 -62.82 -3.53
CA LEU A 135 12.67 -63.51 -2.26
C LEU A 135 13.09 -62.48 -1.20
N ILE A 136 12.36 -62.42 -0.08
CA ILE A 136 12.60 -61.45 1.00
C ILE A 136 13.15 -62.20 2.22
N ASN A 137 14.39 -61.88 2.59
CA ASN A 137 15.06 -62.42 3.77
C ASN A 137 15.57 -61.26 4.63
N GLY A 138 14.77 -60.83 5.61
CA GLY A 138 15.00 -59.60 6.37
C GLY A 138 14.63 -58.33 5.59
N ALA A 139 15.12 -57.17 6.04
CA ALA A 139 14.88 -55.89 5.37
C ALA A 139 15.50 -55.87 3.97
N THR A 140 14.67 -55.75 2.94
CA THR A 140 15.07 -55.82 1.53
C THR A 140 14.69 -54.53 0.81
N SER A 141 15.61 -53.97 0.02
CA SER A 141 15.36 -52.78 -0.80
C SER A 141 15.25 -53.17 -2.27
N ILE A 142 14.22 -52.67 -2.96
CA ILE A 142 13.99 -52.88 -4.40
C ILE A 142 13.99 -51.52 -5.08
N ASN A 143 14.90 -51.31 -6.05
CA ASN A 143 14.92 -50.09 -6.86
C ASN A 143 13.95 -50.21 -8.05
N LEU A 144 12.88 -49.42 -8.05
CA LEU A 144 11.80 -49.46 -9.04
C LEU A 144 12.14 -48.76 -10.35
N SER A 145 13.11 -47.84 -10.40
CA SER A 145 13.56 -47.25 -11.67
C SER A 145 14.31 -48.23 -12.55
N GLN A 146 14.79 -49.33 -11.97
CA GLN A 146 15.34 -50.45 -12.72
C GLN A 146 14.27 -51.46 -13.19
N GLN A 147 13.02 -51.31 -12.72
CA GLN A 147 11.92 -52.23 -13.04
C GLN A 147 10.85 -51.63 -13.93
N PHE A 148 10.81 -50.30 -14.08
CA PHE A 148 9.95 -49.59 -15.02
C PHE A 148 10.78 -48.76 -15.99
N ALA A 149 10.37 -48.73 -17.25
CA ALA A 149 10.95 -47.89 -18.28
C ALA A 149 9.87 -47.06 -18.96
N ASP A 150 10.28 -45.89 -19.42
CA ASP A 150 9.47 -44.95 -20.18
C ASP A 150 10.09 -44.68 -21.55
N ASP A 151 9.27 -44.72 -22.61
CA ASP A 151 9.75 -44.62 -24.00
C ASP A 151 9.95 -43.16 -24.44
N ASP A 152 9.29 -42.20 -23.76
CA ASP A 152 9.34 -40.74 -23.95
C ASP A 152 10.49 -40.13 -23.16
N GLY A 153 10.91 -40.83 -22.10
CA GLY A 153 11.93 -40.37 -21.15
C GLY A 153 11.36 -39.51 -20.04
N ASP A 154 10.06 -39.61 -19.78
CA ASP A 154 9.39 -38.86 -18.72
C ASP A 154 9.84 -39.33 -17.34
N ILE A 155 9.86 -38.40 -16.39
CA ILE A 155 10.25 -38.70 -15.01
C ILE A 155 9.12 -39.52 -14.37
N LEU A 156 9.47 -40.71 -13.90
CA LEU A 156 8.51 -41.64 -13.31
C LEU A 156 8.45 -41.50 -11.79
N ILE A 157 7.23 -41.40 -11.27
CA ILE A 157 6.92 -41.44 -9.84
C ILE A 157 6.45 -42.84 -9.47
N TYR A 158 7.00 -43.39 -8.40
CA TYR A 158 6.75 -44.77 -7.98
C TYR A 158 5.91 -44.87 -6.72
N SER A 159 5.13 -45.95 -6.63
CA SER A 159 4.42 -46.31 -5.41
C SER A 159 4.32 -47.82 -5.26
N ALA A 160 4.10 -48.27 -4.03
CA ALA A 160 3.91 -49.66 -3.67
C ALA A 160 2.63 -49.82 -2.84
N SER A 161 1.89 -50.91 -3.05
CA SER A 161 0.74 -51.23 -2.21
C SER A 161 1.17 -51.72 -0.82
N ASP A 162 0.36 -51.42 0.18
CA ASP A 162 0.50 -52.05 1.50
C ASP A 162 0.25 -53.56 1.43
N VAL A 163 1.06 -54.32 2.16
CA VAL A 163 0.95 -55.78 2.23
C VAL A 163 0.89 -56.23 3.67
N GLU A 164 -0.18 -56.96 4.02
CA GLU A 164 -0.38 -57.41 5.39
C GLU A 164 0.78 -58.31 5.87
N GLY A 165 1.43 -57.93 6.97
CA GLY A 165 2.58 -58.66 7.51
C GLY A 165 3.94 -58.18 6.98
N LEU A 166 3.96 -57.14 6.15
CA LEU A 166 5.16 -56.40 5.74
C LEU A 166 5.03 -54.91 6.11
N GLY A 167 6.12 -54.30 6.57
CA GLY A 167 6.29 -52.86 6.53
C GLY A 167 6.85 -52.49 5.16
N VAL A 168 6.07 -51.78 4.36
CA VAL A 168 6.47 -51.28 3.04
C VAL A 168 6.60 -49.77 3.16
N SER A 169 7.78 -49.23 2.83
CA SER A 169 8.00 -47.78 2.77
C SER A 169 8.71 -47.43 1.47
N MET A 170 8.39 -46.25 0.95
CA MET A 170 8.99 -45.69 -0.27
C MET A 170 9.89 -44.52 0.10
N GLU A 171 11.10 -44.51 -0.46
CA GLU A 171 12.01 -43.35 -0.49
C GLU A 171 12.40 -43.15 -1.96
N ASP A 172 11.76 -42.17 -2.61
CA ASP A 172 11.82 -41.92 -4.05
C ASP A 172 11.57 -43.17 -4.91
N GLU A 173 12.63 -43.73 -5.51
CA GLU A 173 12.58 -44.93 -6.36
C GLU A 173 12.84 -46.25 -5.61
N LEU A 174 13.23 -46.19 -4.34
CA LEU A 174 13.56 -47.35 -3.51
C LEU A 174 12.37 -47.78 -2.65
N ALA A 175 11.87 -48.98 -2.90
CA ALA A 175 10.88 -49.65 -2.05
C ALA A 175 11.60 -50.48 -0.98
N MET A 176 11.50 -50.08 0.28
CA MET A 176 12.00 -50.84 1.42
C MET A 176 10.89 -51.75 1.96
N ILE A 177 11.17 -53.06 2.02
CA ILE A 177 10.24 -54.09 2.48
C ILE A 177 10.85 -54.78 3.70
N ILE A 178 10.14 -54.71 4.82
CA ILE A 178 10.55 -55.30 6.10
C ILE A 178 9.50 -56.31 6.57
N PRO A 179 9.83 -57.60 6.71
CA PRO A 179 8.94 -58.57 7.33
C PRO A 179 8.65 -58.20 8.79
N ILE A 180 7.38 -57.99 9.13
CA ILE A 180 6.94 -57.68 10.50
C ILE A 180 6.32 -58.89 11.21
N LYS A 181 6.03 -59.97 10.47
CA LYS A 181 5.61 -61.26 11.03
C LYS A 181 6.81 -62.17 11.22
N ASN A 182 6.88 -62.82 12.39
CA ASN A 182 7.93 -63.78 12.75
C ASN A 182 7.63 -65.20 12.21
N GLU A 183 7.20 -65.31 10.95
CA GLU A 183 6.94 -66.57 10.25
C GLU A 183 7.16 -66.42 8.74
N SER A 184 7.45 -67.52 8.05
CA SER A 184 7.59 -67.53 6.59
C SER A 184 6.21 -67.59 5.92
N PHE A 185 5.95 -66.72 4.96
CA PHE A 185 4.69 -66.68 4.20
C PHE A 185 4.89 -66.18 2.77
N ASN A 186 3.91 -66.43 1.90
CA ASN A 186 3.88 -65.89 0.54
C ASN A 186 2.85 -64.77 0.47
N SER A 187 3.17 -63.71 -0.26
CA SER A 187 2.27 -62.58 -0.49
C SER A 187 2.45 -62.00 -1.89
N THR A 188 1.68 -60.97 -2.22
CA THR A 188 1.83 -60.19 -3.45
C THR A 188 1.87 -58.70 -3.13
N ILE A 189 2.63 -57.94 -3.91
CA ILE A 189 2.73 -56.48 -3.82
C ILE A 189 2.51 -55.86 -5.20
N ASP A 190 1.75 -54.78 -5.27
CA ASP A 190 1.57 -54.00 -6.50
C ASP A 190 2.55 -52.84 -6.49
N PHE A 191 3.38 -52.76 -7.52
CA PHE A 191 4.18 -51.55 -7.80
C PHE A 191 3.55 -50.77 -8.93
N THR A 192 3.50 -49.44 -8.80
CA THR A 192 2.97 -48.54 -9.82
C THR A 192 3.99 -47.47 -10.17
N ALA A 193 4.20 -47.23 -11.46
CA ALA A 193 4.90 -46.07 -11.98
C ALA A 193 3.94 -45.14 -12.73
N SER A 194 4.08 -43.83 -12.56
CA SER A 194 3.30 -42.81 -13.28
C SER A 194 4.20 -41.71 -13.80
N ASP A 195 3.93 -41.26 -15.03
CA ASP A 195 4.59 -40.11 -15.68
C ASP A 195 3.87 -38.78 -15.38
N GLY A 196 2.87 -38.78 -14.49
CA GLY A 196 2.01 -37.63 -14.19
C GLY A 196 0.81 -37.46 -15.13
N ILE A 197 0.71 -38.25 -16.20
CA ILE A 197 -0.40 -38.24 -17.17
C ILE A 197 -1.11 -39.61 -17.18
N ASP A 198 -0.35 -40.68 -17.40
CA ASP A 198 -0.78 -42.08 -17.37
C ASP A 198 -0.01 -42.85 -16.28
N SER A 199 -0.45 -44.07 -15.98
CA SER A 199 0.23 -44.93 -14.99
C SER A 199 0.16 -46.41 -15.35
N LYS A 200 1.11 -47.18 -14.82
CA LYS A 200 1.19 -48.62 -14.97
C LYS A 200 1.46 -49.29 -13.63
N THR A 201 0.49 -50.08 -13.19
CA THR A 201 0.61 -50.98 -12.04
C THR A 201 0.95 -52.39 -12.49
N HIS A 202 1.81 -53.08 -11.73
CA HIS A 202 2.17 -54.48 -11.94
C HIS A 202 2.30 -55.23 -10.61
N THR A 203 1.66 -56.39 -10.52
CA THR A 203 1.63 -57.23 -9.31
C THR A 203 2.78 -58.22 -9.29
N ILE A 204 3.51 -58.24 -8.19
CA ILE A 204 4.70 -59.05 -7.95
C ILE A 204 4.44 -60.05 -6.83
N LYS A 205 4.95 -61.28 -6.96
CA LYS A 205 4.91 -62.25 -5.86
C LYS A 205 6.12 -62.12 -4.94
N LEU A 206 5.87 -62.14 -3.64
CA LEU A 206 6.87 -62.12 -2.58
C LEU A 206 6.87 -63.46 -1.84
N THR A 207 8.04 -64.06 -1.67
CA THR A 207 8.25 -65.21 -0.77
C THR A 207 9.09 -64.74 0.41
N ILE A 208 8.52 -64.74 1.61
CA ILE A 208 9.17 -64.28 2.84
C ILE A 208 9.71 -65.49 3.60
N ILE A 209 10.98 -65.45 3.99
CA ILE A 209 11.61 -66.48 4.82
C ILE A 209 12.01 -65.88 6.17
N TYR A 210 11.52 -66.47 7.27
CA TYR A 210 11.90 -66.12 8.64
C TYR A 210 12.77 -67.21 9.27
N GLU A 211 13.99 -66.86 9.69
CA GLU A 211 14.90 -67.74 10.43
C GLU A 211 14.88 -67.36 11.92
N GLY A 212 14.20 -68.16 12.76
CA GLY A 212 14.05 -67.87 14.20
C GLY A 212 15.35 -67.98 15.00
N GLN A 213 15.57 -67.04 15.94
CA GLN A 213 16.66 -67.09 16.93
C GLN A 213 16.23 -67.84 18.20
N VAL A 214 17.17 -68.63 18.74
CA VAL A 214 17.08 -69.55 19.87
C VAL A 214 16.95 -68.82 21.21
N ASN A 215 16.18 -69.38 22.15
CA ASN A 215 15.96 -68.85 23.51
C ASN A 215 16.58 -69.74 24.61
N GLU A 216 16.73 -69.14 25.80
CA GLU A 216 17.05 -69.67 27.14
C GLU A 216 18.54 -69.80 27.52
N ALA A 217 19.00 -69.59 28.76
CA ALA A 217 18.58 -68.95 30.02
C ALA A 217 19.70 -69.28 31.05
N GLN A 218 19.79 -68.55 32.19
CA GLN A 218 20.57 -68.78 33.45
C GLN A 218 21.65 -67.68 33.74
N ILE A 219 21.77 -66.94 34.86
CA ILE A 219 21.37 -67.08 36.29
C ILE A 219 21.33 -65.69 37.02
N ASN A 220 20.30 -65.51 37.86
CA ASN A 220 20.11 -64.78 39.14
C ASN A 220 20.64 -63.36 39.46
N ALA A 221 19.67 -62.50 39.72
CA ALA A 221 19.34 -61.83 41.00
C ALA A 221 20.46 -61.32 41.94
N THR A 222 20.44 -60.01 42.22
CA THR A 222 20.05 -59.47 43.54
C THR A 222 19.72 -57.97 43.48
N ASN A 223 18.56 -57.59 44.03
CA ASN A 223 18.13 -56.22 44.25
C ASN A 223 18.91 -55.57 45.41
N GLN A 224 19.30 -54.30 45.29
CA GLN A 224 18.85 -53.22 46.19
C GLN A 224 19.45 -51.84 45.83
N THR A 225 18.53 -50.92 45.48
CA THR A 225 18.35 -49.53 45.93
C THR A 225 19.57 -48.61 46.17
N LEU A 226 19.51 -47.41 45.58
CA LEU A 226 19.41 -46.14 46.34
C LEU A 226 18.92 -44.98 45.45
N ASN A 227 18.02 -44.18 46.04
CA ASN A 227 17.40 -42.96 45.54
C ASN A 227 18.33 -41.74 45.60
N GLU A 228 18.02 -40.77 44.73
CA GLU A 228 18.06 -39.30 44.88
C GLU A 228 19.28 -38.60 45.52
N THR A 229 19.91 -37.70 44.76
CA THR A 229 20.00 -36.23 45.03
C THR A 229 20.71 -35.57 43.83
N GLN A 230 20.10 -34.64 43.09
CA GLN A 230 19.84 -33.21 43.33
C GLN A 230 20.98 -32.28 42.85
N VAL A 231 20.54 -31.36 42.00
CA VAL A 231 21.19 -30.22 41.32
C VAL A 231 22.13 -29.39 42.21
N ILE A 232 23.25 -28.93 41.63
CA ILE A 232 23.84 -27.62 41.97
C ILE A 232 24.44 -26.98 40.70
N ASN A 233 23.92 -25.80 40.32
CA ASN A 233 24.62 -24.81 39.49
C ASN A 233 25.56 -23.98 40.39
N GLU A 234 26.76 -23.67 39.94
CA GLU A 234 27.29 -22.30 39.79
C GLU A 234 28.79 -22.29 39.43
N THR A 235 29.14 -21.24 38.69
CA THR A 235 30.37 -20.94 37.96
C THR A 235 31.54 -20.44 38.82
N MET A 236 32.78 -20.63 38.34
CA MET A 236 33.79 -19.56 38.14
C MET A 236 35.12 -20.10 37.56
N PRO A 237 35.85 -19.31 36.74
CA PRO A 237 37.09 -19.71 36.08
C PRO A 237 38.32 -19.47 36.96
N ILE A 238 39.34 -20.34 36.86
CA ILE A 238 40.63 -20.13 37.53
C ILE A 238 41.71 -19.82 36.48
N ASN A 239 42.18 -18.57 36.50
CA ASN A 239 43.38 -18.10 35.83
C ASN A 239 44.63 -18.69 36.50
N PHE A 240 45.47 -19.40 35.74
CA PHE A 240 46.83 -19.73 36.18
C PHE A 240 47.75 -18.52 35.96
N THR A 241 48.20 -17.91 37.06
CA THR A 241 49.33 -16.96 37.03
C THR A 241 50.60 -17.70 37.41
N ASN A 242 51.65 -17.45 36.63
CA ASN A 242 53.00 -17.98 36.84
C ASN A 242 53.54 -17.55 38.21
N GLN A 243 53.87 -18.53 39.06
CA GLN A 243 54.78 -18.30 40.16
C GLN A 243 55.83 -19.41 40.23
N THR A 244 57.07 -18.98 40.05
CA THR A 244 58.30 -19.72 40.26
C THR A 244 58.43 -20.11 41.74
N LEU A 245 58.62 -21.39 42.01
CA LEU A 245 59.16 -21.83 43.31
C LEU A 245 60.21 -22.93 43.16
N ASN A 246 61.28 -22.67 43.91
CA ASN A 246 62.45 -23.50 44.11
C ASN A 246 62.10 -24.90 44.62
N GLU A 247 62.96 -25.85 44.24
CA GLU A 247 63.02 -27.21 44.70
C GLU A 247 62.86 -27.34 46.23
N THR A 248 61.81 -28.02 46.65
CA THR A 248 61.90 -28.90 47.82
C THR A 248 60.92 -30.04 47.66
N THR A 249 61.46 -31.24 47.83
CA THR A 249 60.85 -32.53 47.54
C THR A 249 59.62 -32.75 48.42
N ILE A 250 58.44 -32.62 47.82
CA ILE A 250 57.20 -33.20 48.31
C ILE A 250 56.74 -34.16 47.21
N ASN A 251 56.84 -35.46 47.50
CA ASN A 251 56.38 -36.54 46.63
C ASN A 251 54.84 -36.67 46.81
N GLU A 252 54.11 -35.65 46.35
CA GLU A 252 52.69 -35.77 46.07
C GLU A 252 52.54 -36.34 44.67
N THR A 253 51.86 -37.48 44.55
CA THR A 253 51.49 -38.07 43.28
C THR A 253 50.53 -37.10 42.58
N ILE A 254 51.05 -36.22 41.71
CA ILE A 254 50.21 -35.32 40.91
C ILE A 254 49.33 -36.22 40.03
N ASN A 255 48.02 -36.20 40.27
CA ASN A 255 47.07 -36.95 39.48
C ASN A 255 47.05 -36.37 38.05
N LYS A 256 47.27 -37.20 37.02
CA LYS A 256 47.29 -36.75 35.64
C LYS A 256 45.88 -36.30 35.23
N GLN A 257 45.75 -35.09 34.69
CA GLN A 257 44.47 -34.49 34.33
C GLN A 257 44.54 -33.83 32.95
N ILE A 258 43.47 -34.02 32.18
CA ILE A 258 43.27 -33.43 30.86
C ILE A 258 42.22 -32.33 30.99
N ALA A 259 42.59 -31.09 30.70
CA ALA A 259 41.65 -29.99 30.57
C ALA A 259 41.23 -29.88 29.10
N ILE A 260 39.97 -30.24 28.82
CA ILE A 260 39.38 -30.12 27.48
C ILE A 260 39.25 -28.64 27.10
N ASP A 261 39.61 -28.32 25.86
CA ASP A 261 39.34 -27.02 25.25
C ASP A 261 38.54 -27.24 23.96
N LEU A 262 37.22 -27.41 24.12
CA LEU A 262 36.30 -27.49 22.97
C LEU A 262 35.88 -26.07 22.59
N ALA A 263 36.28 -25.64 21.40
CA ALA A 263 36.04 -24.29 20.88
C ALA A 263 35.59 -24.32 19.41
N TYR A 264 34.90 -23.27 18.96
CA TYR A 264 34.80 -22.96 17.53
C TYR A 264 36.18 -22.57 17.01
N LYS A 265 36.51 -23.02 15.80
CA LYS A 265 37.88 -22.93 15.29
C LYS A 265 38.15 -21.55 14.69
N SER A 266 38.79 -20.70 15.47
CA SER A 266 39.11 -19.35 15.02
C SER A 266 40.10 -19.29 13.85
N GLY A 267 39.86 -18.32 12.95
CA GLY A 267 40.70 -18.04 11.79
C GLY A 267 40.47 -18.96 10.58
N SER A 268 39.37 -19.71 10.59
CA SER A 268 38.90 -20.54 9.48
C SER A 268 37.98 -19.77 8.51
N ILE A 269 37.74 -20.34 7.32
CA ILE A 269 36.74 -19.82 6.35
C ILE A 269 35.32 -20.31 6.65
N TYR A 270 35.19 -21.29 7.54
CA TYR A 270 33.95 -21.86 8.04
C TYR A 270 33.62 -21.17 9.37
N ASP A 271 32.33 -20.92 9.66
CA ASP A 271 31.88 -20.15 10.84
C ASP A 271 32.80 -18.94 11.14
N SER A 272 32.95 -18.03 10.17
CA SER A 272 33.98 -16.97 10.22
C SER A 272 33.82 -15.99 11.40
N ASN A 273 32.66 -15.99 12.06
CA ASN A 273 32.34 -15.22 13.25
C ASN A 273 32.40 -16.06 14.55
N ASP A 274 32.83 -17.32 14.47
CA ASP A 274 33.05 -18.25 15.58
C ASP A 274 31.84 -18.31 16.55
N ASN A 275 30.61 -18.27 16.03
CA ASN A 275 29.39 -18.18 16.85
C ASN A 275 28.57 -19.47 16.90
N GLY A 276 28.93 -20.47 16.09
CA GLY A 276 28.22 -21.75 16.03
C GLY A 276 26.87 -21.70 15.32
N GLU A 277 26.58 -20.64 14.55
CA GLU A 277 25.34 -20.51 13.78
C GLU A 277 25.65 -20.30 12.29
N GLU A 278 25.11 -21.17 11.43
CA GLU A 278 25.39 -21.11 10.00
C GLU A 278 24.18 -21.56 9.16
N SER A 279 24.17 -21.27 7.87
CA SER A 279 23.13 -21.78 6.96
C SER A 279 23.16 -23.32 6.87
N VAL A 280 22.05 -23.95 6.50
CA VAL A 280 21.99 -25.40 6.21
C VAL A 280 23.00 -25.87 5.15
N ASN A 281 23.53 -24.96 4.33
CA ASN A 281 24.56 -25.24 3.33
C ASN A 281 26.00 -24.95 3.81
N GLY A 282 26.15 -24.30 4.96
CA GLY A 282 27.45 -23.94 5.51
C GLY A 282 27.98 -24.97 6.51
N ILE A 283 29.13 -24.65 7.10
CA ILE A 283 29.91 -25.55 7.93
C ILE A 283 30.29 -24.81 9.20
N VAL A 284 30.06 -25.44 10.35
CA VAL A 284 30.59 -24.98 11.64
C VAL A 284 31.75 -25.89 12.02
N ASP A 285 32.92 -25.32 12.27
CA ASP A 285 34.12 -26.09 12.54
C ASP A 285 34.58 -25.96 14.00
N LEU A 286 34.73 -27.12 14.65
CA LEU A 286 35.03 -27.24 16.07
C LEU A 286 36.40 -27.89 16.26
N THR A 287 37.11 -27.48 17.31
CA THR A 287 38.46 -27.97 17.61
C THR A 287 38.60 -28.34 19.08
N VAL A 288 39.44 -29.35 19.34
CA VAL A 288 39.92 -29.73 20.69
C VAL A 288 41.43 -29.54 20.84
N GLU A 289 42.08 -28.92 19.85
CA GLU A 289 43.55 -28.85 19.76
C GLU A 289 44.19 -28.04 20.89
N GLY A 290 43.45 -27.10 21.49
CA GLY A 290 43.89 -26.29 22.61
C GLY A 290 43.87 -27.01 23.96
N SER A 291 43.44 -28.28 24.00
CA SER A 291 43.35 -29.05 25.24
C SER A 291 44.72 -29.15 25.95
N LEU A 292 44.71 -28.95 27.27
CA LEU A 292 45.91 -28.87 28.09
C LEU A 292 46.08 -30.12 28.96
N PHE A 293 47.34 -30.48 29.21
CA PHE A 293 47.73 -31.65 29.98
C PHE A 293 48.65 -31.20 31.12
N ASN A 294 48.42 -31.67 32.34
CA ASN A 294 49.33 -31.37 33.46
C ASN A 294 50.59 -32.26 33.49
N TRP A 295 50.80 -33.05 32.43
CA TRP A 295 51.98 -33.89 32.22
C TRP A 295 52.39 -33.87 30.74
N ASP A 296 53.59 -34.35 30.44
CA ASP A 296 54.07 -34.54 29.07
C ASP A 296 53.42 -35.78 28.43
N ALA A 297 52.21 -35.59 27.90
CA ALA A 297 51.41 -36.65 27.30
C ALA A 297 51.93 -37.02 25.91
N ASP A 298 52.15 -38.32 25.67
CA ASP A 298 52.40 -38.85 24.32
C ASP A 298 51.15 -38.67 23.45
N LYS A 299 51.18 -37.68 22.56
CA LYS A 299 50.05 -37.32 21.71
C LYS A 299 49.64 -38.45 20.75
N SER A 300 50.50 -39.43 20.48
CA SER A 300 50.18 -40.59 19.65
C SER A 300 49.23 -41.59 20.32
N ARG A 301 49.03 -41.45 21.64
CA ARG A 301 48.15 -42.27 22.48
C ARG A 301 46.80 -41.61 22.77
N LEU A 302 46.55 -40.43 22.19
CA LEU A 302 45.32 -39.68 22.39
C LEU A 302 44.25 -40.06 21.36
N CYS A 303 42.99 -40.00 21.80
CA CYS A 303 41.82 -39.91 20.93
C CYS A 303 40.84 -38.87 21.48
N ALA A 304 40.00 -38.32 20.61
CA ALA A 304 38.89 -37.44 20.94
C ALA A 304 37.59 -38.15 20.55
N ARG A 305 36.72 -38.36 21.53
CA ARG A 305 35.36 -38.87 21.33
C ARG A 305 34.43 -37.68 21.16
N TRP A 306 33.67 -37.69 20.07
CA TRP A 306 32.70 -36.65 19.72
C TRP A 306 31.28 -37.21 19.79
N GLU A 307 30.35 -36.39 20.25
CA GLU A 307 28.93 -36.69 20.33
C GLU A 307 28.13 -35.57 19.67
N VAL A 308 27.25 -35.95 18.75
CA VAL A 308 26.36 -35.06 18.01
C VAL A 308 24.94 -35.37 18.45
N TYR A 309 24.35 -34.46 19.24
CA TYR A 309 22.97 -34.59 19.69
C TYR A 309 22.09 -33.60 18.91
N SER A 310 21.15 -34.11 18.11
CA SER A 310 20.09 -33.31 17.49
C SER A 310 18.94 -33.14 18.50
N ALA A 311 18.65 -31.90 18.87
CA ALA A 311 17.59 -31.58 19.82
C ALA A 311 16.18 -31.83 19.24
N GLU A 312 16.05 -31.84 17.93
CA GLU A 312 14.77 -32.01 17.21
C GLU A 312 14.35 -33.48 17.18
N ASP A 313 15.27 -34.35 16.78
CA ASP A 313 14.98 -35.78 16.59
C ASP A 313 15.38 -36.65 17.79
N GLY A 314 16.02 -36.04 18.81
CA GLY A 314 16.57 -36.76 19.97
C GLY A 314 17.67 -37.76 19.61
N LYS A 315 18.25 -37.63 18.41
CA LYS A 315 19.26 -38.55 17.87
C LYS A 315 20.65 -38.18 18.40
N LEU A 316 21.34 -39.17 18.95
CA LEU A 316 22.72 -39.05 19.39
C LEU A 316 23.61 -39.92 18.49
N THR A 317 24.60 -39.31 17.85
CA THR A 317 25.63 -40.01 17.09
C THR A 317 26.97 -39.83 17.78
N THR A 318 27.74 -40.91 17.93
CA THR A 318 29.07 -40.89 18.56
C THR A 318 30.13 -41.32 17.56
N LEU A 319 31.24 -40.59 17.52
CA LEU A 319 32.39 -40.87 16.65
C LEU A 319 33.71 -40.62 17.41
N CYS A 320 34.82 -41.14 16.89
CA CYS A 320 36.12 -41.05 17.55
C CYS A 320 37.23 -40.71 16.56
N TYR A 321 38.08 -39.75 16.92
CA TYR A 321 39.27 -39.35 16.17
C TYR A 321 40.52 -39.64 16.98
N GLY A 322 41.58 -40.14 16.36
CA GLY A 322 42.90 -40.35 16.95
C GLY A 322 43.34 -41.80 16.94
N ASN A 323 44.01 -42.21 18.01
CA ASN A 323 44.59 -43.53 18.15
C ASN A 323 43.53 -44.65 18.11
N ASN A 324 43.78 -45.70 17.32
CA ASN A 324 42.84 -46.82 17.14
C ASN A 324 42.56 -47.61 18.43
N ASP A 325 43.59 -47.87 19.25
CA ASP A 325 43.42 -48.61 20.50
C ASP A 325 42.61 -47.78 21.51
N CYS A 326 42.82 -46.46 21.52
CA CYS A 326 42.06 -45.51 22.32
C CYS A 326 40.57 -45.45 21.90
N CYS A 327 40.28 -45.37 20.60
CA CYS A 327 38.90 -45.41 20.11
C CYS A 327 38.24 -46.77 20.37
N ALA A 328 38.98 -47.87 20.20
CA ALA A 328 38.49 -49.21 20.50
C ALA A 328 38.15 -49.39 21.99
N PHE A 329 38.91 -48.75 22.89
CA PHE A 329 38.61 -48.73 24.33
C PHE A 329 37.22 -48.15 24.65
N VAL A 330 36.75 -47.17 23.87
CA VAL A 330 35.38 -46.62 23.99
C VAL A 330 34.37 -47.27 23.03
N GLY A 331 34.72 -48.40 22.40
CA GLY A 331 33.83 -49.15 21.52
C GLY A 331 33.61 -48.53 20.14
N LEU A 332 34.51 -47.66 19.68
CA LEU A 332 34.40 -46.93 18.42
C LEU A 332 35.57 -47.23 17.49
N LEU A 333 35.34 -47.08 16.18
CA LEU A 333 36.41 -47.08 15.19
C LEU A 333 36.93 -45.66 15.00
N SER A 334 38.24 -45.50 14.80
CA SER A 334 38.82 -44.20 14.51
C SER A 334 38.43 -43.76 13.09
N SER A 335 37.67 -42.67 13.00
CA SER A 335 37.27 -42.05 11.74
C SER A 335 38.29 -41.03 11.22
N ASN A 336 39.29 -40.66 12.04
CA ASN A 336 40.40 -39.78 11.66
C ASN A 336 41.62 -40.13 12.49
N ASN A 337 42.83 -40.19 11.92
CA ASN A 337 44.02 -40.60 12.67
C ASN A 337 44.55 -39.55 13.66
N ASN A 338 44.12 -38.29 13.56
CA ASN A 338 44.55 -37.21 14.44
C ASN A 338 43.47 -36.90 15.48
N TRP A 339 43.79 -37.02 16.76
CA TRP A 339 42.85 -36.73 17.86
C TRP A 339 42.41 -35.26 17.88
N ASN A 340 43.29 -34.36 17.44
CA ASN A 340 43.05 -32.92 17.34
C ASN A 340 42.58 -32.49 15.95
N ALA A 341 42.10 -33.42 15.12
CA ALA A 341 41.47 -33.04 13.86
C ALA A 341 40.21 -32.20 14.12
N THR A 342 40.02 -31.18 13.29
CA THR A 342 38.83 -30.35 13.30
C THR A 342 37.60 -31.19 12.98
N TYR A 343 36.56 -31.04 13.79
CA TYR A 343 35.25 -31.62 13.54
C TYR A 343 34.41 -30.62 12.75
N TYR A 344 33.98 -31.01 11.55
CA TYR A 344 33.11 -30.20 10.69
C TYR A 344 31.67 -30.64 10.88
N ALA A 345 30.89 -29.83 11.60
CA ALA A 345 29.45 -29.96 11.73
C ALA A 345 28.78 -29.43 10.44
N VAL A 346 27.93 -30.25 9.85
CA VAL A 346 27.19 -29.94 8.62
C VAL A 346 25.77 -30.46 8.81
N PHE A 347 24.76 -29.72 8.37
CA PHE A 347 23.37 -30.17 8.42
C PHE A 347 23.20 -31.54 7.76
N GLY A 348 22.47 -32.45 8.42
CA GLY A 348 22.25 -33.84 7.98
C GLY A 348 23.44 -34.81 8.20
N LYS A 349 24.66 -34.31 8.39
CA LYS A 349 25.84 -35.14 8.65
C LYS A 349 25.88 -35.58 10.11
N ASP A 350 26.24 -36.84 10.34
CA ASP A 350 26.35 -37.43 11.69
C ASP A 350 25.06 -37.25 12.52
N GLY A 351 23.90 -37.13 11.85
CA GLY A 351 22.60 -36.93 12.49
C GLY A 351 22.34 -35.53 13.02
N ALA A 352 23.09 -34.51 12.57
CA ALA A 352 22.83 -33.12 12.93
C ALA A 352 21.54 -32.57 12.27
N GLY A 353 20.64 -31.99 13.07
CA GLY A 353 19.43 -31.27 12.66
C GLY A 353 19.62 -29.75 12.69
N LEU A 354 18.57 -28.94 12.82
CA LEU A 354 18.70 -27.46 12.88
C LEU A 354 19.24 -26.97 14.23
N SER A 355 19.05 -27.74 15.31
CA SER A 355 19.57 -27.40 16.64
C SER A 355 20.32 -28.57 17.26
N ASN A 356 21.61 -28.37 17.52
CA ASN A 356 22.51 -29.44 17.94
C ASN A 356 23.33 -29.05 19.17
N ILE A 357 23.67 -30.07 19.97
CA ILE A 357 24.69 -29.98 21.01
C ILE A 357 25.84 -30.90 20.59
N ILE A 358 26.99 -30.30 20.27
CA ILE A 358 28.21 -31.04 19.96
C ILE A 358 29.04 -31.14 21.24
N SER A 359 29.30 -32.36 21.68
CA SER A 359 30.12 -32.62 22.87
C SER A 359 31.41 -33.35 22.48
N SER A 360 32.49 -33.11 23.22
CA SER A 360 33.77 -33.79 23.01
C SER A 360 34.48 -34.11 24.30
N GLN A 361 35.20 -35.24 24.29
CA GLN A 361 36.04 -35.70 25.38
C GLN A 361 37.37 -36.21 24.84
N VAL A 362 38.48 -35.72 25.39
CA VAL A 362 39.83 -36.17 25.03
C VAL A 362 40.26 -37.27 26.00
N ILE A 363 40.79 -38.35 25.44
CA ILE A 363 41.13 -39.58 26.15
C ILE A 363 42.60 -39.91 25.85
N TYR A 364 43.37 -40.13 26.90
CA TYR A 364 44.71 -40.71 26.82
C TYR A 364 44.63 -42.19 27.16
N TYR A 365 45.10 -43.05 26.26
CA TYR A 365 45.09 -44.50 26.42
C TYR A 365 46.47 -45.09 26.13
N ASP A 366 47.17 -45.50 27.18
CA ASP A 366 48.45 -46.22 27.09
C ASP A 366 48.40 -47.47 27.96
N VAL A 367 47.91 -48.56 27.35
CA VAL A 367 47.82 -49.88 27.98
C VAL A 367 48.74 -50.83 27.24
N ASN A 368 49.62 -51.49 27.99
CA ASN A 368 50.45 -52.58 27.51
C ASN A 368 50.24 -53.80 28.42
N LEU A 369 49.73 -54.88 27.82
CA LEU A 369 49.42 -56.14 28.51
C LEU A 369 50.54 -57.18 28.37
N SER A 370 51.67 -56.81 27.76
CA SER A 370 52.81 -57.70 27.58
C SER A 370 53.46 -57.99 28.93
N ALA A 371 53.68 -59.26 29.27
CA ALA A 371 54.22 -59.69 30.56
C ALA A 371 55.58 -59.08 30.93
N GLU A 372 56.33 -58.57 29.95
CA GLU A 372 57.63 -57.91 30.11
C GLU A 372 57.52 -56.42 30.48
N ASN A 373 56.39 -55.76 30.19
CA ASN A 373 56.17 -54.33 30.46
C ASN A 373 54.67 -54.02 30.63
N LEU A 374 54.11 -54.48 31.76
CA LEU A 374 52.72 -54.24 32.14
C LEU A 374 52.51 -52.76 32.49
N LYS A 375 51.64 -52.09 31.73
CA LYS A 375 51.27 -50.67 31.92
C LYS A 375 49.77 -50.49 31.70
N SER A 376 49.14 -49.66 32.52
CA SER A 376 47.74 -49.23 32.35
C SER A 376 47.60 -47.79 32.80
N ASP A 377 47.73 -46.86 31.86
CA ASP A 377 47.52 -45.43 32.04
C ASP A 377 46.34 -45.01 31.16
N VAL A 378 45.17 -44.77 31.77
CA VAL A 378 43.98 -44.30 31.08
C VAL A 378 43.44 -43.06 31.80
N TYR A 379 43.37 -41.94 31.09
CA TYR A 379 42.89 -40.67 31.62
C TYR A 379 41.90 -40.04 30.65
N LEU A 380 40.75 -39.60 31.16
CA LEU A 380 39.69 -38.96 30.40
C LEU A 380 39.59 -37.50 30.85
N SER A 381 39.35 -36.59 29.92
CA SER A 381 38.92 -35.23 30.26
C SER A 381 37.48 -35.24 30.77
N GLU A 382 37.04 -34.12 31.35
CA GLU A 382 35.63 -33.81 31.41
C GLU A 382 35.05 -33.63 29.99
N TRP A 383 33.73 -33.65 29.86
CA TRP A 383 33.05 -33.32 28.61
C TRP A 383 33.02 -31.81 28.39
N GLY A 384 33.48 -31.36 27.23
CA GLY A 384 33.13 -30.03 26.69
C GLY A 384 31.87 -30.15 25.83
N ASN A 385 31.04 -29.10 25.78
CA ASN A 385 29.92 -29.02 24.84
C ASN A 385 29.77 -27.61 24.26
N LEU A 386 29.32 -27.54 23.00
CA LEU A 386 28.99 -26.30 22.28
C LEU A 386 27.68 -26.49 21.50
N SER A 387 26.95 -25.39 21.30
CA SER A 387 25.72 -25.38 20.52
C SER A 387 26.04 -25.13 19.05
N VAL A 388 25.48 -25.93 18.15
CA VAL A 388 25.56 -25.68 16.70
C VAL A 388 24.16 -25.57 16.14
N LYS A 389 23.86 -24.45 15.49
CA LYS A 389 22.55 -24.21 14.86
C LYS A 389 22.67 -24.00 13.37
N PHE A 390 21.77 -24.63 12.63
CA PHE A 390 21.60 -24.39 11.21
C PHE A 390 20.30 -23.63 10.95
N PHE A 391 20.33 -22.69 10.01
CA PHE A 391 19.15 -21.96 9.56
C PHE A 391 19.00 -22.01 8.03
N GLU A 392 17.78 -21.94 7.55
CA GLU A 392 17.50 -21.83 6.12
C GLU A 392 17.72 -20.39 5.67
N GLU A 393 18.46 -20.19 4.58
CA GLU A 393 18.59 -18.85 3.99
C GLU A 393 17.37 -18.55 3.11
N GLU A 394 16.76 -17.39 3.31
CA GLU A 394 15.64 -16.92 2.50
C GLU A 394 16.00 -15.63 1.73
N LYS A 395 15.59 -15.56 0.46
CA LYS A 395 15.51 -14.34 -0.35
C LYS A 395 14.22 -13.60 -0.04
N GLN A 396 14.37 -12.35 0.37
CA GLN A 396 13.25 -11.41 0.53
C GLN A 396 12.88 -10.80 -0.81
N PHE A 397 11.58 -10.63 -1.06
CA PHE A 397 11.04 -9.95 -2.23
C PHE A 397 9.89 -9.02 -1.84
N SER A 398 9.74 -7.92 -2.58
CA SER A 398 8.68 -6.94 -2.35
C SER A 398 8.20 -6.33 -3.66
N ASP A 399 6.90 -6.02 -3.69
CA ASP A 399 6.18 -5.44 -4.82
C ASP A 399 6.33 -6.26 -6.11
N VAL A 400 6.47 -7.59 -5.97
CA VAL A 400 6.63 -8.48 -7.13
C VAL A 400 5.30 -8.69 -7.82
N CYS A 401 5.30 -8.39 -9.12
CA CYS A 401 4.27 -8.77 -10.07
C CYS A 401 4.98 -9.12 -11.38
N ILE A 402 4.52 -10.18 -12.06
CA ILE A 402 5.03 -10.56 -13.38
C ILE A 402 3.96 -10.21 -14.42
N GLU A 403 2.95 -11.06 -14.57
CA GLU A 403 1.81 -10.81 -15.45
C GLU A 403 0.74 -9.96 -14.76
N THR A 404 0.75 -9.95 -13.42
CA THR A 404 -0.28 -9.27 -12.63
C THR A 404 -0.02 -7.79 -12.38
N CYS A 405 0.99 -7.20 -13.02
CA CYS A 405 1.22 -5.75 -12.95
C CYS A 405 0.13 -4.95 -13.67
N ASP A 406 -0.56 -5.55 -14.63
CA ASP A 406 -1.72 -5.00 -15.33
C ASP A 406 -2.72 -6.12 -15.64
N LEU A 407 -3.76 -6.19 -14.83
CA LEU A 407 -4.90 -7.09 -14.95
C LEU A 407 -6.08 -6.26 -15.44
N SER A 408 -6.57 -6.55 -16.63
CA SER A 408 -7.77 -5.89 -17.16
C SER A 408 -8.91 -6.90 -17.29
N GLY A 409 -10.08 -6.55 -16.75
CA GLY A 409 -11.31 -7.34 -16.91
C GLY A 409 -11.63 -8.34 -15.80
N LEU A 410 -10.84 -8.39 -14.72
CA LEU A 410 -11.14 -9.20 -13.53
C LEU A 410 -12.00 -8.38 -12.55
N ASN A 411 -13.21 -8.84 -12.24
CA ASN A 411 -14.15 -8.11 -11.37
C ASN A 411 -14.92 -9.05 -10.43
N GLU A 412 -14.17 -9.87 -9.70
CA GLU A 412 -14.68 -10.79 -8.68
C GLU A 412 -14.39 -10.27 -7.27
N SER A 413 -15.15 -10.75 -6.28
CA SER A 413 -14.98 -10.39 -4.86
C SER A 413 -13.89 -11.21 -4.15
N GLY A 414 -13.31 -12.19 -4.84
CA GLY A 414 -12.20 -13.01 -4.37
C GLY A 414 -11.63 -13.85 -5.52
N TYR A 415 -10.41 -14.33 -5.35
CA TYR A 415 -9.66 -15.08 -6.35
C TYR A 415 -8.95 -16.27 -5.72
N SER A 416 -8.66 -17.30 -6.53
CA SER A 416 -7.86 -18.43 -6.09
C SER A 416 -6.39 -18.18 -6.38
N LEU A 417 -5.57 -18.09 -5.34
CA LEU A 417 -4.12 -18.13 -5.44
C LEU A 417 -3.69 -19.59 -5.59
N ILE A 418 -2.84 -19.88 -6.56
CA ILE A 418 -2.29 -21.22 -6.78
C ILE A 418 -0.79 -21.14 -6.53
N PHE A 419 -0.31 -22.00 -5.64
CA PHE A 419 1.09 -22.13 -5.29
C PHE A 419 1.64 -23.41 -5.89
N GLU A 420 2.79 -23.29 -6.55
CA GLU A 420 3.54 -24.41 -7.11
C GLU A 420 4.92 -24.40 -6.45
N ILE A 421 5.23 -25.45 -5.69
CA ILE A 421 6.45 -25.61 -4.89
C ILE A 421 7.22 -26.84 -5.39
N GLU A 422 8.52 -26.68 -5.62
CA GLU A 422 9.43 -27.73 -6.05
C GLU A 422 10.71 -27.75 -5.20
N ASN A 423 11.29 -28.95 -5.01
CA ASN A 423 12.52 -29.20 -4.24
C ASN A 423 12.50 -28.57 -2.83
N ASP A 424 11.42 -28.82 -2.10
CA ASP A 424 11.23 -28.43 -0.70
C ASP A 424 11.38 -26.93 -0.42
N ALA A 425 11.10 -26.08 -1.43
CA ALA A 425 11.12 -24.64 -1.21
C ALA A 425 10.05 -24.21 -0.19
N VAL A 426 10.42 -23.27 0.68
CA VAL A 426 9.48 -22.64 1.61
C VAL A 426 9.21 -21.23 1.12
N LEU A 427 7.98 -20.95 0.72
CA LEU A 427 7.51 -19.63 0.31
C LEU A 427 6.67 -19.01 1.42
N ARG A 428 7.05 -17.81 1.86
CA ARG A 428 6.28 -16.97 2.77
C ARG A 428 5.67 -15.82 1.97
N VAL A 429 4.36 -15.61 2.12
CA VAL A 429 3.67 -14.46 1.52
C VAL A 429 3.11 -13.61 2.65
N ASP A 430 3.74 -12.47 2.89
CA ASP A 430 3.38 -11.58 3.98
C ASP A 430 2.15 -10.75 3.60
N LYS A 431 2.20 -10.12 2.43
CA LYS A 431 1.18 -9.18 1.97
C LYS A 431 0.87 -9.33 0.50
N ILE A 432 -0.37 -9.01 0.16
CA ILE A 432 -0.82 -8.81 -1.22
C ILE A 432 -1.29 -7.37 -1.37
N LYS A 433 -0.63 -6.62 -2.26
CA LYS A 433 -1.01 -5.25 -2.61
C LYS A 433 -1.74 -5.29 -3.93
N TYR A 434 -2.84 -4.55 -4.03
CA TYR A 434 -3.67 -4.60 -5.22
C TYR A 434 -4.31 -3.25 -5.50
N ASN A 435 -4.48 -2.96 -6.79
CA ASN A 435 -5.20 -1.79 -7.25
C ASN A 435 -6.54 -2.24 -7.80
N ILE A 436 -7.60 -1.51 -7.46
CA ILE A 436 -8.93 -1.70 -8.04
C ILE A 436 -9.39 -0.43 -8.78
N LEU A 437 -10.13 -0.66 -9.85
CA LEU A 437 -11.03 0.29 -10.47
C LEU A 437 -12.34 0.21 -9.69
N ALA A 438 -12.54 1.14 -8.76
CA ALA A 438 -13.79 1.24 -8.03
C ALA A 438 -14.75 2.13 -8.81
N ASP A 439 -15.94 1.61 -9.12
CA ASP A 439 -17.07 2.44 -9.51
C ASP A 439 -17.49 3.21 -8.26
N ILE A 440 -17.02 4.45 -8.13
CA ILE A 440 -17.61 5.39 -7.18
C ILE A 440 -19.03 5.64 -7.65
N LYS A 441 -20.00 5.10 -6.90
CA LYS A 441 -21.40 5.50 -7.06
C LYS A 441 -21.46 7.01 -6.77
N ASN A 442 -21.62 7.79 -7.82
CA ASN A 442 -21.80 9.23 -7.71
C ASN A 442 -23.03 9.56 -6.82
N ASN A 443 -22.86 10.48 -5.88
CA ASN A 443 -23.92 10.99 -5.02
C ASN A 443 -24.47 12.29 -5.62
N PRO A 444 -25.79 12.42 -5.79
CA PRO A 444 -26.34 13.59 -6.44
C PRO A 444 -26.09 14.88 -5.66
N PRO A 445 -26.04 16.05 -6.34
CA PRO A 445 -25.90 17.34 -5.70
C PRO A 445 -27.01 17.57 -4.68
N VAL A 446 -26.68 18.30 -3.62
CA VAL A 446 -27.62 18.60 -2.54
C VAL A 446 -27.90 20.10 -2.44
N LEU A 447 -29.17 20.43 -2.20
CA LEU A 447 -29.58 21.78 -1.82
C LEU A 447 -29.33 21.97 -0.32
N LEU A 448 -28.38 22.84 0.02
CA LEU A 448 -28.01 23.15 1.41
C LEU A 448 -29.04 24.02 2.12
N GLN A 449 -29.59 25.01 1.40
CA GLN A 449 -30.59 25.94 1.93
C GLN A 449 -31.48 26.50 0.82
N ASN A 450 -32.66 26.96 1.21
CA ASN A 450 -33.63 27.55 0.27
C ASN A 450 -33.23 28.99 -0.13
N PHE A 451 -33.57 29.35 -1.36
CA PHE A 451 -33.54 30.73 -1.83
C PHE A 451 -34.69 31.52 -1.22
N SER A 452 -34.38 32.73 -0.75
CA SER A 452 -35.40 33.70 -0.34
C SER A 452 -35.91 34.49 -1.54
N ASP A 453 -37.10 35.09 -1.40
CA ASP A 453 -37.64 35.98 -2.41
C ASP A 453 -36.73 37.19 -2.61
N ILE A 454 -36.54 37.57 -3.87
CA ILE A 454 -35.67 38.64 -4.31
C ILE A 454 -36.53 39.87 -4.61
N ASN A 455 -36.14 41.02 -4.08
CA ASN A 455 -36.73 42.32 -4.43
C ASN A 455 -35.67 43.17 -5.10
N MET A 456 -35.93 43.63 -6.32
CA MET A 456 -34.98 44.42 -7.10
C MET A 456 -35.65 45.57 -7.84
N GLN A 457 -34.87 46.56 -8.23
CA GLN A 457 -35.34 47.67 -9.06
C GLN A 457 -35.19 47.37 -10.55
N LYS A 458 -36.00 48.03 -11.36
CA LYS A 458 -35.86 48.06 -12.82
C LYS A 458 -34.42 48.46 -13.19
N ASN A 459 -33.81 47.72 -14.13
CA ASN A 459 -32.42 47.86 -14.58
C ASN A 459 -31.32 47.47 -13.57
N ASP A 460 -31.68 46.98 -12.38
CA ASP A 460 -30.71 46.51 -11.39
C ASP A 460 -30.17 45.10 -11.73
N LYS A 461 -29.05 44.72 -11.12
CA LYS A 461 -28.48 43.37 -11.21
C LYS A 461 -28.17 42.83 -9.82
N ILE A 462 -28.57 41.58 -9.58
CA ILE A 462 -28.27 40.88 -8.33
C ILE A 462 -27.29 39.75 -8.59
N ILE A 463 -26.28 39.67 -7.74
CA ILE A 463 -25.24 38.65 -7.79
C ILE A 463 -25.45 37.69 -6.62
N ILE A 464 -25.58 36.39 -6.92
CA ILE A 464 -25.81 35.34 -5.95
C ILE A 464 -24.66 34.33 -6.01
N ASN A 465 -24.04 34.04 -4.86
CA ASN A 465 -23.06 32.97 -4.74
C ASN A 465 -23.78 31.64 -4.51
N LEU A 466 -23.76 30.76 -5.52
CA LEU A 466 -24.45 29.48 -5.52
C LEU A 466 -23.80 28.43 -4.62
N SER A 467 -22.52 28.58 -4.26
CA SER A 467 -21.85 27.69 -3.30
C SER A 467 -22.45 27.74 -1.90
N GLN A 468 -23.28 28.75 -1.60
CA GLN A 468 -24.04 28.83 -0.36
C GLN A 468 -25.32 28.00 -0.39
N TYR A 469 -25.78 27.59 -1.58
CA TYR A 469 -27.07 26.94 -1.80
C TYR A 469 -26.93 25.51 -2.28
N PHE A 470 -25.88 25.20 -3.03
CA PHE A 470 -25.63 23.87 -3.58
C PHE A 470 -24.24 23.38 -3.19
N ALA A 471 -24.15 22.08 -2.93
CA ALA A 471 -22.88 21.37 -2.79
C ALA A 471 -23.01 19.98 -3.38
N ASP A 472 -21.87 19.47 -3.83
CA ASP A 472 -21.73 18.10 -4.27
C ASP A 472 -20.97 17.30 -3.19
N PRO A 473 -21.49 16.15 -2.72
CA PRO A 473 -20.81 15.34 -1.71
C PRO A 473 -19.47 14.76 -2.17
N ASP A 474 -19.33 14.49 -3.47
CA ASP A 474 -18.13 13.91 -4.08
C ASP A 474 -17.14 15.01 -4.53
N GLY A 475 -17.59 16.26 -4.55
CA GLY A 475 -16.78 17.43 -4.88
C GLY A 475 -16.75 17.74 -6.37
N ASP A 476 -17.71 17.19 -7.13
CA ASP A 476 -17.81 17.39 -8.57
C ASP A 476 -18.19 18.83 -8.95
N ALA A 477 -17.76 19.24 -10.14
CA ALA A 477 -18.01 20.59 -10.64
C ALA A 477 -19.48 20.75 -11.05
N LEU A 478 -20.18 21.69 -10.42
CA LEU A 478 -21.60 21.94 -10.68
C LEU A 478 -21.83 22.90 -11.85
N SER A 479 -22.68 22.47 -12.77
CA SER A 479 -23.30 23.29 -13.81
C SER A 479 -24.69 23.73 -13.37
N TYR A 480 -25.06 24.97 -13.66
CA TYR A 480 -26.31 25.55 -13.20
C TYR A 480 -27.27 25.85 -14.35
N GLY A 481 -28.55 25.64 -14.05
CA GLY A 481 -29.68 25.99 -14.92
C GLY A 481 -30.73 26.74 -14.12
N TYR A 482 -31.71 27.29 -14.81
CA TYR A 482 -32.89 27.88 -14.16
C TYR A 482 -34.13 27.67 -15.01
N TYR A 483 -35.28 27.77 -14.36
CA TYR A 483 -36.54 27.85 -15.07
C TYR A 483 -36.67 29.20 -15.78
N LYS A 484 -36.48 29.16 -17.10
CA LYS A 484 -36.58 30.34 -17.96
C LYS A 484 -38.01 30.88 -17.95
N THR A 485 -38.15 32.12 -17.49
CA THR A 485 -39.40 32.87 -17.46
C THR A 485 -39.22 34.15 -18.26
N ASP A 486 -40.30 34.68 -18.82
CA ASP A 486 -40.22 35.90 -19.64
C ASP A 486 -39.80 37.11 -18.79
N ASN A 487 -38.91 37.92 -19.37
CA ASN A 487 -38.41 39.19 -18.88
C ASN A 487 -37.41 39.13 -17.72
N ILE A 488 -36.79 37.98 -17.46
CA ILE A 488 -35.64 37.83 -16.56
C ILE A 488 -34.59 36.96 -17.24
N THR A 489 -33.34 37.42 -17.20
CA THR A 489 -32.17 36.63 -17.56
C THR A 489 -31.35 36.32 -16.31
N ILE A 490 -31.01 35.05 -16.13
CA ILE A 490 -29.99 34.60 -15.16
C ILE A 490 -28.79 34.08 -15.96
N LEU A 491 -27.64 34.72 -15.78
CA LEU A 491 -26.36 34.29 -16.34
C LEU A 491 -25.54 33.59 -15.25
N PHE A 492 -24.95 32.44 -15.58
CA PHE A 492 -24.07 31.72 -14.67
C PHE A 492 -22.61 31.88 -15.09
N GLU A 493 -21.77 32.34 -14.16
CA GLU A 493 -20.32 32.44 -14.30
C GLU A 493 -19.67 31.64 -13.16
N GLY A 494 -19.35 30.37 -13.44
CA GLY A 494 -18.93 29.41 -12.41
C GLY A 494 -20.02 29.24 -11.33
N ASN A 495 -19.66 29.49 -10.07
CA ASN A 495 -20.59 29.44 -8.93
C ASN A 495 -21.36 30.75 -8.68
N THR A 496 -21.35 31.69 -9.63
CA THR A 496 -22.04 32.98 -9.48
C THR A 496 -23.23 33.05 -10.43
N ALA A 497 -24.42 33.33 -9.91
CA ALA A 497 -25.59 33.69 -10.70
C ALA A 497 -25.77 35.22 -10.74
N ILE A 498 -25.86 35.78 -11.95
CA ILE A 498 -26.14 37.20 -12.19
C ILE A 498 -27.57 37.29 -12.71
N VAL A 499 -28.47 37.80 -11.88
CA VAL A 499 -29.89 37.97 -12.17
C VAL A 499 -30.14 39.40 -12.64
N SER A 500 -30.76 39.56 -13.81
CA SER A 500 -31.11 40.86 -14.37
C SER A 500 -32.49 40.85 -15.04
N PRO A 501 -33.31 41.91 -14.90
CA PRO A 501 -34.54 42.08 -15.66
C PRO A 501 -34.21 42.33 -17.14
N ASP A 502 -35.04 41.83 -18.05
CA ASP A 502 -34.90 42.13 -19.47
C ASP A 502 -35.69 43.40 -19.81
N GLY A 503 -35.01 44.40 -20.37
CA GLY A 503 -35.64 45.65 -20.81
C GLY A 503 -36.41 46.35 -19.68
N ASP A 504 -37.67 46.71 -19.96
CA ASP A 504 -38.50 47.51 -19.05
C ASP A 504 -39.39 46.70 -18.09
N ALA A 505 -38.98 45.47 -17.77
CA ALA A 505 -39.78 44.54 -16.98
C ALA A 505 -40.15 45.07 -15.59
N ILE A 506 -41.42 44.88 -15.20
CA ILE A 506 -41.93 45.10 -13.84
C ILE A 506 -42.82 43.92 -13.40
N GLY A 507 -43.00 43.79 -12.09
CA GLY A 507 -43.86 42.78 -11.46
C GLY A 507 -43.10 41.54 -10.98
N SER A 508 -43.86 40.54 -10.54
CA SER A 508 -43.33 39.31 -9.93
C SER A 508 -43.06 38.22 -10.96
N ARG A 509 -42.00 37.45 -10.78
CA ARG A 509 -41.68 36.24 -11.56
C ARG A 509 -41.32 35.10 -10.63
N PHE A 510 -41.70 33.88 -11.00
CA PHE A 510 -41.39 32.68 -10.25
C PHE A 510 -40.33 31.90 -11.01
N THR A 511 -39.28 31.48 -10.32
CA THR A 511 -38.23 30.64 -10.90
C THR A 511 -37.66 29.69 -9.85
N PHE A 512 -36.83 28.76 -10.30
CA PHE A 512 -35.99 27.90 -9.47
C PHE A 512 -34.66 27.68 -10.21
N ILE A 513 -33.61 27.40 -9.45
CA ILE A 513 -32.28 27.10 -9.98
C ILE A 513 -32.05 25.59 -9.85
N THR A 514 -31.40 24.99 -10.84
CA THR A 514 -30.95 23.61 -10.80
C THR A 514 -29.43 23.55 -10.75
N ALA A 515 -28.88 22.64 -9.96
CA ALA A 515 -27.47 22.27 -9.99
C ALA A 515 -27.33 20.85 -10.54
N ASN A 516 -26.35 20.63 -11.41
CA ASN A 516 -26.11 19.39 -12.13
C ASN A 516 -24.62 19.06 -12.12
N ASP A 517 -24.27 17.83 -11.76
CA ASP A 517 -22.90 17.26 -11.65
C ASP A 517 -22.48 16.45 -12.90
N SER A 518 -23.16 16.66 -14.03
CA SER A 518 -23.11 15.88 -15.28
C SER A 518 -23.86 14.53 -15.31
N GLU A 519 -24.20 13.95 -14.17
CA GLU A 519 -24.91 12.64 -14.11
C GLU A 519 -26.32 12.75 -13.54
N SER A 520 -26.50 13.65 -12.59
CA SER A 520 -27.69 13.86 -11.79
C SER A 520 -27.94 15.36 -11.59
N PHE A 521 -29.07 15.71 -10.97
CA PHE A 521 -29.38 17.11 -10.69
C PHE A 521 -30.31 17.25 -9.49
N VAL A 522 -30.25 18.44 -8.88
CA VAL A 522 -31.18 18.87 -7.83
C VAL A 522 -31.77 20.24 -8.20
N ALA A 523 -33.04 20.45 -7.86
CA ALA A 523 -33.70 21.74 -8.00
C ALA A 523 -33.83 22.44 -6.64
N SER A 524 -33.74 23.76 -6.63
CA SER A 524 -34.07 24.58 -5.47
C SER A 524 -35.58 24.60 -5.18
N ASN A 525 -35.96 25.25 -4.08
CA ASN A 525 -37.32 25.76 -3.95
C ASN A 525 -37.64 26.78 -5.05
N ILE A 526 -38.93 26.96 -5.32
CA ILE A 526 -39.42 28.08 -6.13
C ILE A 526 -39.33 29.34 -5.28
N PHE A 527 -38.78 30.41 -5.85
CA PHE A 527 -38.70 31.73 -5.22
C PHE A 527 -39.22 32.81 -6.17
N VAL A 528 -39.62 33.95 -5.60
CA VAL A 528 -40.18 35.07 -6.33
C VAL A 528 -39.13 36.15 -6.56
N ILE A 529 -39.04 36.67 -7.78
CA ILE A 529 -38.29 37.88 -8.11
C ILE A 529 -39.31 38.99 -8.34
N ASN A 530 -39.34 39.97 -7.44
CA ASN A 530 -40.19 41.16 -7.53
C ASN A 530 -39.38 42.32 -8.12
N ILE A 531 -39.74 42.73 -9.33
CA ILE A 531 -39.11 43.86 -10.02
C ILE A 531 -39.99 45.08 -9.85
N ASN A 532 -39.51 46.05 -9.10
CA ASN A 532 -40.19 47.32 -8.84
C ASN A 532 -39.67 48.40 -9.77
N GLU A 533 -40.51 49.39 -10.06
CA GLU A 533 -40.08 50.57 -10.82
C GLU A 533 -38.89 51.23 -10.10
N ALA A 534 -37.85 51.58 -10.86
CA ALA A 534 -36.76 52.36 -10.31
C ALA A 534 -37.36 53.72 -9.88
N LEU A 535 -37.18 54.10 -8.62
CA LEU A 535 -37.50 55.45 -8.18
C LEU A 535 -36.64 56.39 -9.03
N ILE A 536 -37.25 57.09 -9.99
CA ILE A 536 -36.60 58.25 -10.61
C ILE A 536 -36.44 59.22 -9.45
N ALA A 537 -35.22 59.36 -8.95
CA ALA A 537 -34.88 60.43 -8.03
C ALA A 537 -35.38 61.71 -8.70
N ASP A 538 -36.29 62.40 -8.03
CA ASP A 538 -36.85 63.69 -8.43
C ASP A 538 -35.67 64.66 -8.58
N ILE A 539 -35.05 64.74 -9.77
CA ILE A 539 -33.89 65.59 -10.02
C ILE A 539 -34.39 67.02 -9.89
N LYS A 540 -34.18 67.60 -8.72
CA LYS A 540 -34.49 69.00 -8.45
C LYS A 540 -33.42 69.86 -9.10
N PHE A 541 -33.87 70.93 -9.75
CA PHE A 541 -33.00 71.90 -10.39
C PHE A 541 -33.05 73.22 -9.60
N PHE A 542 -31.90 73.89 -9.50
CA PHE A 542 -31.85 75.31 -9.21
C PHE A 542 -31.74 76.06 -10.54
N GLU A 543 -32.80 76.79 -10.90
CA GLU A 543 -32.95 77.43 -12.20
C GLU A 543 -32.89 78.96 -12.05
N ILE A 544 -32.07 79.59 -12.89
CA ILE A 544 -32.07 81.03 -13.11
C ILE A 544 -32.79 81.26 -14.43
N VAL A 545 -33.92 81.95 -14.37
CA VAL A 545 -34.84 82.18 -15.50
C VAL A 545 -35.07 83.68 -15.73
N ASP A 546 -35.42 84.05 -16.95
CA ASP A 546 -35.90 85.39 -17.27
C ASP A 546 -37.39 85.59 -16.87
N ASN A 547 -37.91 86.80 -17.07
CA ASN A 547 -39.31 87.14 -16.75
C ASN A 547 -40.36 86.37 -17.58
N ALA A 548 -39.96 85.76 -18.71
CA ALA A 548 -40.81 84.91 -19.54
C ALA A 548 -40.63 83.42 -19.21
N ASN A 549 -39.90 83.10 -18.11
CA ASN A 549 -39.58 81.76 -17.65
C ASN A 549 -38.67 80.98 -18.61
N ASN A 550 -37.90 81.66 -19.46
CA ASN A 550 -36.84 81.02 -20.24
C ASN A 550 -35.61 80.81 -19.36
N LYS A 551 -35.02 79.62 -19.42
CA LYS A 551 -33.85 79.27 -18.60
C LYS A 551 -32.58 79.96 -19.13
N LEU A 552 -31.84 80.58 -18.23
CA LEU A 552 -30.54 81.21 -18.48
C LEU A 552 -29.41 80.33 -17.94
N ALA A 553 -29.58 79.77 -16.74
CA ALA A 553 -28.66 78.80 -16.15
C ALA A 553 -29.41 77.78 -15.29
N VAL A 554 -28.93 76.54 -15.26
CA VAL A 554 -29.55 75.41 -14.54
C VAL A 554 -28.48 74.60 -13.83
N PHE A 555 -28.61 74.46 -12.51
CA PHE A 555 -27.82 73.53 -11.71
C PHE A 555 -28.66 72.29 -11.41
N ASP A 556 -28.11 71.10 -11.67
CA ASP A 556 -28.75 69.84 -11.30
C ASP A 556 -28.33 69.34 -9.90
N SER A 557 -29.05 68.35 -9.39
CA SER A 557 -28.77 67.75 -8.08
C SER A 557 -27.46 66.98 -8.01
N LEU A 558 -26.76 66.79 -9.14
CA LEU A 558 -25.41 66.20 -9.19
C LEU A 558 -24.32 67.27 -9.17
N GLY A 559 -24.71 68.55 -9.20
CA GLY A 559 -23.81 69.70 -9.16
C GLY A 559 -23.23 70.09 -10.52
N SER A 560 -23.84 69.67 -11.62
CA SER A 560 -23.49 70.15 -12.96
C SER A 560 -24.27 71.42 -13.28
N LEU A 561 -23.62 72.35 -13.99
CA LEU A 561 -24.18 73.63 -14.41
C LEU A 561 -24.35 73.64 -15.93
N LYS A 562 -25.53 74.01 -16.43
CA LYS A 562 -25.76 74.33 -17.84
C LYS A 562 -26.07 75.81 -17.97
N ILE A 563 -25.50 76.48 -18.97
CA ILE A 563 -25.71 77.92 -19.21
C ILE A 563 -26.05 78.16 -20.68
N LYS A 564 -26.92 79.13 -20.95
CA LYS A 564 -27.36 79.47 -22.32
C LYS A 564 -26.26 80.17 -23.12
N GLY A 565 -25.43 80.97 -22.45
CA GLY A 565 -24.32 81.72 -23.05
C GLY A 565 -22.96 81.06 -22.79
N ALA A 566 -21.93 81.88 -22.61
CA ALA A 566 -20.55 81.47 -22.35
C ALA A 566 -20.08 81.86 -20.93
N LEU A 567 -19.07 81.16 -20.42
CA LEU A 567 -18.38 81.48 -19.18
C LEU A 567 -17.29 82.52 -19.46
N ILE A 568 -17.29 83.58 -18.65
CA ILE A 568 -16.27 84.62 -18.67
C ILE A 568 -15.70 84.75 -17.25
N GLN A 569 -14.43 84.35 -17.10
CA GLN A 569 -13.74 84.34 -15.81
C GLN A 569 -12.81 85.54 -15.65
N ASN A 570 -12.42 85.84 -14.42
CA ASN A 570 -11.50 86.94 -14.08
C ASN A 570 -11.96 88.31 -14.64
N THR A 571 -13.26 88.57 -14.61
CA THR A 571 -13.84 89.82 -15.15
C THR A 571 -14.30 90.76 -14.04
N GLU A 572 -14.08 92.06 -14.22
CA GLU A 572 -14.61 93.13 -13.36
C GLU A 572 -15.91 93.73 -13.91
N ARG A 573 -16.55 93.06 -14.88
CA ARG A 573 -17.84 93.51 -15.43
C ARG A 573 -18.92 93.52 -14.35
N VAL A 574 -19.74 94.57 -14.43
CA VAL A 574 -20.85 94.85 -13.53
C VAL A 574 -22.12 94.31 -14.16
N ALA A 575 -22.94 93.61 -13.37
CA ALA A 575 -24.27 93.20 -13.80
C ALA A 575 -25.16 94.42 -14.05
N ASP A 576 -26.10 94.32 -14.98
CA ASP A 576 -27.13 95.33 -15.14
C ASP A 576 -28.35 95.07 -14.22
N GLU A 577 -29.40 95.89 -14.32
CA GLU A 577 -30.58 95.78 -13.45
C GLU A 577 -31.44 94.53 -13.71
N ASN A 578 -31.26 93.82 -14.83
CA ASN A 578 -32.08 92.68 -15.23
C ASN A 578 -31.37 91.31 -15.06
N ASP A 579 -30.10 91.33 -14.66
CA ASP A 579 -29.24 90.17 -14.46
C ASP A 579 -29.45 89.50 -13.09
N PHE A 580 -29.20 88.19 -13.02
CA PHE A 580 -29.06 87.52 -11.73
C PHE A 580 -27.64 87.75 -11.20
N SER A 581 -27.49 88.38 -10.03
CA SER A 581 -26.17 88.63 -9.45
C SER A 581 -26.07 88.26 -7.98
N VAL A 582 -24.95 87.63 -7.63
CA VAL A 582 -24.49 87.43 -6.24
C VAL A 582 -23.41 88.47 -5.97
N GLN A 583 -23.70 89.36 -5.02
CA GLN A 583 -22.84 90.50 -4.68
C GLN A 583 -22.30 90.38 -3.25
N ASN A 584 -21.17 91.02 -3.01
CA ASN A 584 -20.65 91.23 -1.65
C ASN A 584 -21.37 92.41 -0.95
N LEU A 585 -21.12 92.57 0.36
CA LEU A 585 -21.75 93.63 1.18
C LEU A 585 -21.46 95.07 0.72
N THR A 586 -20.47 95.27 -0.16
CA THR A 586 -20.09 96.57 -0.73
C THR A 586 -20.64 96.80 -2.15
N GLY A 587 -21.46 95.87 -2.67
CA GLY A 587 -22.05 95.95 -4.01
C GLY A 587 -21.12 95.48 -5.15
N GLY A 588 -20.00 94.84 -4.81
CA GLY A 588 -19.09 94.23 -5.80
C GLY A 588 -19.58 92.85 -6.22
N PHE A 589 -19.53 92.56 -7.52
CA PHE A 589 -20.05 91.33 -8.12
C PHE A 589 -19.08 90.16 -7.93
N ASN A 590 -19.63 89.00 -7.57
CA ASN A 590 -18.88 87.75 -7.42
C ASN A 590 -19.26 86.73 -8.50
N PHE A 591 -20.57 86.59 -8.77
CA PHE A 591 -21.14 85.67 -9.75
C PHE A 591 -22.34 86.35 -10.41
N VAL A 592 -22.40 86.36 -11.75
CA VAL A 592 -23.50 86.96 -12.51
C VAL A 592 -23.94 86.01 -13.62
N VAL A 593 -25.25 85.93 -13.85
CA VAL A 593 -25.82 85.32 -15.05
C VAL A 593 -26.56 86.41 -15.83
N THR A 594 -26.11 86.68 -17.05
CA THR A 594 -26.62 87.81 -17.84
C THR A 594 -27.97 87.52 -18.49
N ASN A 595 -28.78 88.54 -18.73
CA ASN A 595 -30.07 88.44 -19.40
C ASN A 595 -30.17 89.46 -20.55
N PRO A 596 -30.43 89.03 -21.81
CA PRO A 596 -30.92 87.71 -22.24
C PRO A 596 -29.84 86.71 -22.69
N GLU A 597 -28.55 87.07 -22.67
CA GLU A 597 -27.48 86.25 -23.24
C GLU A 597 -27.27 84.94 -22.47
N GLY A 598 -27.43 84.96 -21.14
CA GLY A 598 -27.19 83.80 -20.27
C GLY A 598 -25.71 83.47 -20.11
N ASP A 599 -24.83 84.46 -20.28
CA ASP A 599 -23.41 84.34 -19.99
C ASP A 599 -23.21 84.26 -18.47
N VAL A 600 -22.23 83.48 -18.01
CA VAL A 600 -21.82 83.47 -16.61
C VAL A 600 -20.54 84.27 -16.45
N LEU A 601 -20.62 85.37 -15.69
CA LEU A 601 -19.48 86.23 -15.37
C LEU A 601 -18.98 85.90 -13.97
N LEU A 602 -17.71 85.47 -13.87
CA LEU A 602 -17.03 85.22 -12.61
C LEU A 602 -15.92 86.24 -12.40
N LYS A 603 -15.88 86.82 -11.20
CA LYS A 603 -14.73 87.63 -10.78
C LYS A 603 -13.48 86.77 -10.56
N GLY A 604 -13.66 85.54 -10.09
CA GLY A 604 -12.62 84.53 -9.93
C GLY A 604 -12.64 83.49 -11.05
N SER A 605 -12.42 82.24 -10.68
CA SER A 605 -12.32 81.10 -11.61
C SER A 605 -13.38 80.03 -11.36
N LEU A 606 -13.60 79.16 -12.35
CA LEU A 606 -14.40 77.94 -12.25
C LEU A 606 -13.53 76.75 -11.81
N SER A 607 -14.06 75.91 -10.93
CA SER A 607 -13.50 74.61 -10.55
C SER A 607 -14.58 73.53 -10.67
N GLU A 608 -14.35 72.52 -11.50
CA GLU A 608 -15.29 71.43 -11.79
C GLU A 608 -14.87 70.11 -11.13
N ASN A 609 -15.76 69.11 -11.16
CA ASN A 609 -15.53 67.73 -10.70
C ASN A 609 -15.02 67.64 -9.26
N GLN A 610 -15.51 68.53 -8.39
CA GLN A 610 -15.17 68.51 -6.97
C GLN A 610 -15.81 67.28 -6.31
N THR A 611 -15.04 66.45 -5.62
CA THR A 611 -15.62 65.27 -4.93
C THR A 611 -16.51 65.65 -3.75
N ALA A 612 -16.15 66.73 -3.04
CA ALA A 612 -16.93 67.33 -1.95
C ALA A 612 -16.68 68.84 -1.90
N PRO A 613 -17.50 69.67 -2.57
CA PRO A 613 -17.37 71.12 -2.49
C PRO A 613 -17.52 71.58 -1.02
N SER A 614 -16.54 72.32 -0.50
CA SER A 614 -16.54 72.83 0.88
C SER A 614 -16.62 74.37 0.87
N PRO A 615 -17.81 74.96 1.01
CA PRO A 615 -17.99 76.41 0.97
C PRO A 615 -17.19 77.15 2.05
N THR A 616 -16.56 78.26 1.66
CA THR A 616 -15.94 79.19 2.62
C THR A 616 -16.99 80.13 3.22
N PRO A 617 -16.73 80.81 4.35
CA PRO A 617 -17.68 81.76 4.92
C PRO A 617 -18.13 82.82 3.90
N ASN A 618 -19.40 83.21 3.95
CA ASN A 618 -20.05 84.16 3.02
C ASN A 618 -20.15 83.67 1.55
N SER A 619 -20.18 82.35 1.33
CA SER A 619 -20.47 81.78 0.01
C SER A 619 -21.97 81.76 -0.30
N PHE A 620 -22.32 81.85 -1.59
CA PHE A 620 -23.63 81.45 -2.09
C PHE A 620 -23.61 79.94 -2.36
N ILE A 621 -24.47 79.18 -1.69
CA ILE A 621 -24.42 77.71 -1.64
C ILE A 621 -25.65 77.13 -2.30
N ILE A 622 -25.45 76.16 -3.19
CA ILE A 622 -26.50 75.33 -3.78
C ILE A 622 -26.38 73.93 -3.16
N GLN A 623 -27.46 73.45 -2.56
CA GLN A 623 -27.53 72.15 -1.90
C GLN A 623 -28.56 71.24 -2.56
N ASP A 624 -28.34 69.93 -2.50
CA ASP A 624 -29.33 68.95 -2.91
C ASP A 624 -30.42 68.73 -1.85
N ALA A 625 -31.36 67.82 -2.12
CA ALA A 625 -32.45 67.49 -1.20
C ALA A 625 -32.00 66.87 0.13
N ASN A 626 -30.74 66.40 0.21
CA ASN A 626 -30.13 65.85 1.42
C ASN A 626 -29.30 66.89 2.20
N ASN A 627 -29.37 68.17 1.80
CA ASN A 627 -28.55 69.27 2.29
C ASN A 627 -27.04 69.12 2.01
N GLU A 628 -26.64 68.30 1.04
CA GLU A 628 -25.24 68.24 0.59
C GLU A 628 -24.94 69.40 -0.37
N THR A 629 -23.79 70.05 -0.20
CA THR A 629 -23.36 71.08 -1.16
C THR A 629 -22.97 70.45 -2.49
N VAL A 630 -23.64 70.88 -3.56
CA VAL A 630 -23.37 70.43 -4.93
C VAL A 630 -22.68 71.50 -5.78
N ALA A 631 -22.87 72.78 -5.42
CA ALA A 631 -22.13 73.90 -6.00
C ALA A 631 -22.08 75.07 -5.02
N TYR A 632 -21.05 75.92 -5.12
CA TYR A 632 -21.02 77.19 -4.40
C TYR A 632 -20.17 78.25 -5.12
N ALA A 633 -20.55 79.52 -4.96
CA ALA A 633 -19.74 80.67 -5.33
C ALA A 633 -19.15 81.31 -4.07
N ASP A 634 -17.83 81.45 -4.00
CA ASP A 634 -17.14 81.96 -2.82
C ASP A 634 -17.13 83.51 -2.74
N SER A 635 -16.64 84.04 -1.62
CA SER A 635 -16.54 85.49 -1.44
C SER A 635 -15.52 86.17 -2.37
N ALA A 636 -14.61 85.40 -2.98
CA ALA A 636 -13.64 85.89 -3.97
C ALA A 636 -14.21 85.94 -5.39
N GLY A 637 -15.36 85.32 -5.63
CA GLY A 637 -16.04 85.24 -6.92
C GLY A 637 -15.66 84.04 -7.78
N SER A 638 -15.09 83.00 -7.17
CA SER A 638 -14.85 81.71 -7.83
C SER A 638 -16.07 80.79 -7.67
N LEU A 639 -16.36 79.98 -8.69
CA LEU A 639 -17.46 79.00 -8.70
C LEU A 639 -16.89 77.58 -8.61
N PHE A 640 -17.45 76.76 -7.72
CA PHE A 640 -17.04 75.39 -7.51
C PHE A 640 -18.23 74.46 -7.76
N LEU A 641 -18.05 73.47 -8.64
CA LEU A 641 -19.06 72.51 -9.06
C LEU A 641 -18.63 71.08 -8.69
N LYS A 642 -19.56 70.31 -8.10
CA LYS A 642 -19.38 68.86 -7.93
C LYS A 642 -19.35 68.15 -9.28
N GLY A 643 -20.14 68.63 -10.24
CA GLY A 643 -20.19 68.16 -11.62
C GLY A 643 -19.42 69.07 -12.58
N THR A 644 -19.93 69.19 -13.81
CA THR A 644 -19.29 69.94 -14.90
C THR A 644 -20.15 71.11 -15.39
N LEU A 645 -19.52 72.05 -16.10
CA LEU A 645 -20.16 73.12 -16.83
C LEU A 645 -20.44 72.69 -18.29
N THR A 646 -21.61 73.05 -18.80
CA THR A 646 -21.94 73.04 -20.23
C THR A 646 -22.35 74.44 -20.68
N GLU A 647 -21.58 75.03 -21.59
CA GLU A 647 -21.89 76.32 -22.23
C GLU A 647 -22.77 76.15 -23.46
N HIS A 648 -23.42 77.24 -23.90
CA HIS A 648 -24.28 77.26 -25.08
C HIS A 648 -25.40 76.20 -25.06
N ALA A 649 -25.92 75.90 -23.87
CA ALA A 649 -26.94 74.90 -23.67
C ALA A 649 -28.28 75.36 -24.28
N ILE A 650 -28.91 74.48 -25.05
CA ILE A 650 -30.28 74.69 -25.54
C ILE A 650 -31.22 74.19 -24.45
N PHE A 651 -31.92 75.11 -23.81
CA PHE A 651 -33.02 74.79 -22.90
C PHE A 651 -34.31 74.64 -23.72
N GLY A 652 -34.97 73.51 -23.54
CA GLY A 652 -36.23 73.16 -24.22
C GLY A 652 -37.46 73.82 -23.62
#